data_AF-A0A412YGD1-F1
#
_entry.id   AF-A0A412YGD1-F1
#
_cell.length_a   1.000
_cell.length_b   1.000
_cell.length_c   1.000
_cell.angle_alpha   90.00
_cell.angle_beta   90.00
_cell.angle_gamma   90.00
#
_symmetry.space_group_name_H-M   'P 1'
#
loop_
_entity.id
_entity.type
_entity.pdbx_description
1 polymer ?
#
loop_
_entity_poly.entity_id
_entity_poly.type
_entity_poly.pdbx_seq_one_letter_code
_entity_poly.pdbx_strand_id
1 'polypeptide(L)'
;MRLFHTLLYPLLGLLCLSCSDDEQETGNNPALNSGAITFGVDLTGFTTRITQDGTSWTNGDKIGTYVLNAETSELVSEAVNTPYVCTEAGQSVAFTSETPLTVQDDGTPVKFVAYYPYNADIQDFNYPVVIADQSNGSTACDLLYGTTAEPYVYDKESDTDIALKFTHRLSKVVLKFMDMEKRPLTVSDVKIQGMPVSASFNVQTGVLTTDEAAVSDIAPYVNTATDYREAIILPTALSNAYKVSFVLDGRTREWVFADLDISLPKFNPGSQYTFGIYIDPTADIIVGRLEDVDAGNSSAPWDDGSKEEGTADGHKPAGYNLFPANEATDAFADTELKISFEGVAPELGKSGYIRIYRKSDHKMVDEINMGEGRVFIKDGETLLNTWMDIIGVTPQGSSVSRRVVNYYPARVEGNDFIIKPHQQRLDFDTEYYVVIDKNAIVQEDFAGIYGRAWTFKTKAAPVIHGPEYQLKISHADMNAHFYTLQGAIDYCAVNIDLNAQKIFQMDDGIYQEMIYLRDQSNITIKGNPNDNTAVNIQYDNSNDINGGIGGGTNIDQFAPTGTVVPSSGGRSVVILQGNSEHIRFENLTIENAYGWTLGKNGQAEALFIDNKSAALLNCRILSYQDTLLPGGGYNWFYNCYIAGATDFIWGSGKVVLFEDCELHAPTGTRAVMQARVKAGYLGYVFDRCRFTVGAGYQSTLIYQFEPDNLTFLNCTFADTYGQNFVGENKPLVPNQPTVTEGCKMYGCTNESVAEFYNLIPEAVRATVRNLNESEFNANFGSREKIMSWGGNADASWFQE
;
A
#
# COMPACT_ATOMS: atom_id res chain seq x y z
N MET A 1 -53.08 -15.65 31.81
CA MET A 1 -53.61 -17.04 31.82
C MET A 1 -52.40 -17.94 31.95
N ARG A 2 -52.03 -18.58 33.07
CA ARG A 2 -52.61 -18.91 34.39
C ARG A 2 -51.47 -18.73 35.44
N LEU A 3 -51.67 -17.92 36.49
CA LEU A 3 -51.90 -18.28 37.93
C LEU A 3 -50.63 -18.80 38.66
N PHE A 4 -49.97 -17.97 39.48
CA PHE A 4 -50.16 -17.76 40.94
C PHE A 4 -49.75 -18.98 41.81
N HIS A 5 -48.85 -18.79 42.79
CA HIS A 5 -49.15 -18.86 44.24
C HIS A 5 -47.93 -18.45 45.10
N THR A 6 -48.05 -17.28 45.71
CA THR A 6 -47.45 -16.85 46.98
C THR A 6 -48.03 -17.67 48.14
N LEU A 7 -47.24 -17.93 49.20
CA LEU A 7 -47.78 -18.19 50.54
C LEU A 7 -46.82 -17.67 51.63
N LEU A 8 -47.39 -16.80 52.46
CA LEU A 8 -46.85 -16.13 53.64
C LEU A 8 -47.20 -16.97 54.90
N TYR A 9 -46.27 -17.03 55.87
CA TYR A 9 -46.37 -17.08 57.37
C TYR A 9 -47.53 -17.80 58.11
N PRO A 10 -47.26 -18.31 59.35
CA PRO A 10 -47.55 -17.47 60.53
C PRO A 10 -46.52 -17.47 61.67
N LEU A 11 -46.49 -16.32 62.34
CA LEU A 11 -46.07 -15.97 63.70
C LEU A 11 -46.26 -17.05 64.78
N LEU A 12 -45.33 -17.11 65.75
CA LEU A 12 -45.66 -17.13 67.18
C LEU A 12 -44.49 -16.57 68.01
N GLY A 13 -44.73 -15.48 68.73
CA GLY A 13 -43.75 -14.88 69.64
C GLY A 13 -43.90 -15.42 71.07
N LEU A 14 -42.82 -15.36 71.84
CA LEU A 14 -42.89 -15.22 73.30
C LEU A 14 -41.62 -14.50 73.80
N LEU A 15 -41.81 -13.30 74.35
CA LEU A 15 -40.86 -12.55 75.17
C LEU A 15 -40.97 -13.07 76.60
N CYS A 16 -39.84 -13.41 77.25
CA CYS A 16 -39.67 -13.26 78.69
C CYS A 16 -38.19 -13.02 79.04
N LEU A 17 -38.03 -12.09 79.98
CA LEU A 17 -36.83 -11.52 80.55
C LEU A 17 -35.91 -12.54 81.25
N SER A 18 -34.60 -12.30 81.10
CA SER A 18 -33.60 -12.13 82.18
C SER A 18 -33.77 -12.99 83.44
N CYS A 19 -32.82 -13.90 83.65
CA CYS A 19 -32.07 -14.00 84.89
C CYS A 19 -30.65 -14.48 84.58
N SER A 20 -29.71 -13.72 85.11
CA SER A 20 -28.27 -13.95 85.19
C SER A 20 -27.95 -15.31 85.83
N ASP A 21 -26.89 -15.95 85.36
CA ASP A 21 -25.90 -16.48 86.27
C ASP A 21 -24.51 -16.19 85.69
N ASP A 22 -23.77 -15.39 86.47
CA ASP A 22 -22.35 -15.17 86.35
C ASP A 22 -21.63 -16.52 86.55
N GLU A 23 -20.90 -16.98 85.55
CA GLU A 23 -19.68 -17.74 85.82
C GLU A 23 -18.48 -16.96 85.32
N GLN A 24 -17.72 -16.55 86.32
CA GLN A 24 -16.48 -15.81 86.31
C GLN A 24 -15.43 -16.51 85.46
N GLU A 25 -14.77 -15.74 84.61
CA GLU A 25 -13.56 -16.14 83.89
C GLU A 25 -12.54 -16.82 84.81
N THR A 26 -12.09 -18.00 84.39
CA THR A 26 -10.71 -18.43 84.62
C THR A 26 -10.03 -18.54 83.27
N GLY A 27 -9.05 -17.66 83.05
CA GLY A 27 -8.30 -17.58 81.81
C GLY A 27 -7.65 -18.90 81.40
N ASN A 28 -7.97 -19.31 80.18
CA ASN A 28 -7.05 -19.83 79.18
C ASN A 28 -7.68 -19.45 77.85
N ASN A 29 -6.92 -18.83 76.93
CA ASN A 29 -7.38 -18.60 75.56
C ASN A 29 -8.01 -19.91 75.05
N PRO A 30 -9.28 -19.91 74.59
CA PRO A 30 -9.84 -21.10 73.98
C PRO A 30 -8.92 -21.49 72.83
N ALA A 31 -8.51 -22.76 72.77
CA ALA A 31 -7.80 -23.28 71.61
C ALA A 31 -8.64 -22.93 70.38
N LEU A 32 -8.07 -22.15 69.47
CA LEU A 32 -8.72 -21.84 68.20
C LEU A 32 -9.03 -23.18 67.51
N ASN A 33 -10.28 -23.38 67.13
CA ASN A 33 -10.66 -24.56 66.36
C ASN A 33 -10.01 -24.42 64.97
N SER A 34 -9.32 -25.46 64.51
CA SER A 34 -8.74 -25.50 63.17
C SER A 34 -9.43 -26.55 62.31
N GLY A 35 -9.66 -26.23 61.04
CA GLY A 35 -10.20 -27.15 60.03
C GLY A 35 -9.13 -27.63 59.06
N ALA A 36 -9.12 -28.92 58.71
CA ALA A 36 -8.27 -29.47 57.66
C ALA A 36 -8.93 -29.29 56.29
N ILE A 37 -8.23 -28.65 55.35
CA ILE A 37 -8.78 -28.28 54.04
C ILE A 37 -8.50 -29.38 53.01
N THR A 38 -9.53 -29.74 52.23
CA THR A 38 -9.42 -30.52 50.99
C THR A 38 -9.64 -29.60 49.79
N PHE A 39 -9.08 -29.92 48.64
CA PHE A 39 -9.27 -29.13 47.43
C PHE A 39 -10.04 -29.93 46.38
N GLY A 40 -11.26 -29.51 46.09
CA GLY A 40 -11.99 -29.90 44.90
C GLY A 40 -11.45 -29.12 43.70
N VAL A 41 -10.98 -29.82 42.68
CA VAL A 41 -10.56 -29.19 41.42
C VAL A 41 -11.58 -29.56 40.36
N ASP A 42 -12.52 -28.66 40.13
CA ASP A 42 -13.55 -28.82 39.11
C ASP A 42 -13.10 -28.20 37.77
N LEU A 43 -12.87 -29.05 36.76
CA LEU A 43 -12.62 -28.63 35.38
C LEU A 43 -13.88 -28.62 34.50
N THR A 44 -15.08 -28.83 35.05
CA THR A 44 -16.31 -28.79 34.24
C THR A 44 -16.57 -27.38 33.74
N GLY A 45 -16.37 -27.20 32.43
CA GLY A 45 -16.42 -25.92 31.71
C GLY A 45 -15.07 -25.41 31.21
N PHE A 46 -13.95 -25.97 31.67
CA PHE A 46 -12.60 -25.41 31.47
C PHE A 46 -11.53 -26.53 31.48
N THR A 47 -10.95 -26.88 30.34
CA THR A 47 -9.93 -27.94 30.17
C THR A 47 -8.51 -27.41 30.41
N THR A 48 -7.82 -27.82 31.48
CA THR A 48 -6.61 -27.09 31.93
C THR A 48 -5.35 -27.94 32.11
N ARG A 49 -5.13 -29.03 31.36
CA ARG A 49 -3.83 -29.73 31.38
C ARG A 49 -3.39 -30.11 29.99
N ILE A 50 -2.09 -29.92 29.69
CA ILE A 50 -1.43 -30.54 28.54
C ILE A 50 -1.10 -31.99 28.90
N THR A 51 -1.85 -32.95 28.38
CA THR A 51 -1.38 -34.35 28.30
C THR A 51 -1.26 -34.73 26.84
N GLN A 52 -0.30 -35.61 26.51
CA GLN A 52 -0.14 -36.13 25.15
C GLN A 52 -1.43 -36.82 24.63
N ASP A 53 -2.37 -37.18 25.52
CA ASP A 53 -3.58 -37.98 25.21
C ASP A 53 -4.93 -37.31 25.62
N GLY A 54 -4.98 -36.03 26.03
CA GLY A 54 -6.25 -35.36 26.39
C GLY A 54 -6.21 -34.25 27.46
N THR A 55 -7.39 -33.92 28.01
CA THR A 55 -7.65 -32.73 28.85
C THR A 55 -8.05 -33.00 30.31
N SER A 56 -7.78 -34.21 30.82
CA SER A 56 -8.14 -34.63 32.18
C SER A 56 -6.94 -34.69 33.12
N TRP A 57 -7.19 -34.45 34.41
CA TRP A 57 -6.24 -34.84 35.46
C TRP A 57 -6.04 -36.35 35.46
N THR A 58 -4.85 -36.80 35.83
CA THR A 58 -4.52 -38.22 35.99
C THR A 58 -4.31 -38.55 37.46
N ASN A 59 -4.70 -39.75 37.87
CA ASN A 59 -4.38 -40.27 39.20
C ASN A 59 -2.86 -40.16 39.45
N GLY A 60 -2.48 -39.52 40.56
CA GLY A 60 -1.09 -39.29 40.93
C GLY A 60 -0.51 -37.93 40.52
N ASP A 61 -1.23 -37.11 39.73
CA ASP A 61 -0.83 -35.72 39.51
C ASP A 61 -0.73 -34.97 40.85
N LYS A 62 0.28 -34.10 40.99
CA LYS A 62 0.53 -33.37 42.25
C LYS A 62 0.51 -31.87 42.01
N ILE A 63 -0.18 -31.15 42.90
CA ILE A 63 -0.16 -29.69 42.98
C ILE A 63 0.53 -29.23 44.25
N GLY A 64 1.24 -28.11 44.20
CA GLY A 64 1.76 -27.44 45.40
C GLY A 64 0.78 -26.36 45.84
N THR A 65 0.51 -26.27 47.14
CA THR A 65 -0.54 -25.40 47.69
C THR A 65 -0.02 -24.52 48.83
N TYR A 66 -0.59 -23.33 48.95
CA TYR A 66 -0.33 -22.38 50.02
C TYR A 66 -1.63 -21.72 50.49
N VAL A 67 -1.68 -21.36 51.78
CA VAL A 67 -2.71 -20.50 52.35
C VAL A 67 -2.09 -19.17 52.74
N LEU A 68 -2.63 -18.09 52.18
CA LEU A 68 -2.13 -16.73 52.33
C LEU A 68 -3.20 -15.85 52.94
N ASN A 69 -2.80 -14.80 53.66
CA ASN A 69 -3.72 -13.79 54.14
C ASN A 69 -4.30 -13.07 52.93
N ALA A 70 -5.63 -12.91 52.87
CA ALA A 70 -6.27 -12.35 51.69
C ALA A 70 -5.87 -10.88 51.46
N GLU A 71 -5.55 -10.14 52.51
CA GLU A 71 -5.18 -8.72 52.44
C GLU A 71 -3.67 -8.53 52.25
N THR A 72 -2.85 -9.16 53.08
CA THR A 72 -1.38 -8.93 53.09
C THR A 72 -0.62 -9.87 52.17
N SER A 73 -1.25 -10.97 51.71
CA SER A 73 -0.59 -12.08 50.99
C SER A 73 0.51 -12.80 51.78
N GLU A 74 0.65 -12.55 53.08
CA GLU A 74 1.60 -13.26 53.96
C GLU A 74 1.10 -14.68 54.29
N LEU A 75 2.01 -15.59 54.66
CA LEU A 75 1.64 -16.95 55.07
C LEU A 75 0.82 -16.93 56.36
N VAL A 76 -0.26 -17.70 56.39
CA VAL A 76 -1.14 -17.86 57.56
C VAL A 76 -0.94 -19.22 58.24
N SER A 77 -0.14 -20.10 57.63
CA SER A 77 0.18 -21.44 58.12
C SER A 77 1.69 -21.69 58.07
N GLU A 78 2.20 -22.47 59.02
CA GLU A 78 3.58 -22.96 59.01
C GLU A 78 3.83 -24.00 57.90
N ALA A 79 2.76 -24.64 57.39
CA ALA A 79 2.85 -25.54 56.25
C ALA A 79 2.99 -24.74 54.95
N VAL A 80 4.16 -24.85 54.31
CA VAL A 80 4.50 -24.21 53.04
C VAL A 80 4.65 -25.25 51.94
N ASN A 81 4.22 -24.91 50.73
CA ASN A 81 4.30 -25.76 49.55
C ASN A 81 3.72 -27.17 49.76
N THR A 82 2.54 -27.25 50.37
CA THR A 82 1.95 -28.54 50.75
C THR A 82 1.51 -29.32 49.49
N PRO A 83 2.00 -30.55 49.27
CA PRO A 83 1.61 -31.35 48.13
C PRO A 83 0.20 -31.91 48.33
N TYR A 84 -0.65 -31.70 47.34
CA TYR A 84 -1.91 -32.43 47.22
C TYR A 84 -1.87 -33.31 45.97
N VAL A 85 -2.41 -34.52 46.08
CA VAL A 85 -2.35 -35.56 45.06
C VAL A 85 -3.75 -35.82 44.51
N CYS A 86 -3.86 -35.84 43.20
CA CYS A 86 -5.06 -36.23 42.47
C CYS A 86 -5.35 -37.71 42.70
N THR A 87 -6.57 -38.01 43.16
CA THR A 87 -6.94 -39.37 43.60
C THR A 87 -7.57 -40.22 42.49
N GLU A 88 -8.02 -39.60 41.41
CA GLU A 88 -8.71 -40.25 40.30
C GLU A 88 -8.47 -39.52 38.97
N ALA A 89 -8.71 -40.19 37.84
CA ALA A 89 -8.63 -39.53 36.54
C ALA A 89 -9.99 -38.92 36.18
N GLY A 90 -10.00 -37.66 35.78
CA GLY A 90 -11.25 -36.95 35.48
C GLY A 90 -11.07 -35.48 35.16
N GLN A 91 -12.17 -34.84 34.73
CA GLN A 91 -12.22 -33.39 34.58
C GLN A 91 -12.50 -32.73 35.93
N SER A 92 -13.53 -33.13 36.66
CA SER A 92 -13.67 -32.73 38.06
C SER A 92 -13.06 -33.80 38.96
N VAL A 93 -12.04 -33.47 39.75
CA VAL A 93 -11.32 -34.42 40.61
C VAL A 93 -11.02 -33.80 41.97
N ALA A 94 -10.98 -34.64 43.01
CA ALA A 94 -10.53 -34.22 44.33
C ALA A 94 -9.02 -34.43 44.50
N PHE A 95 -8.37 -33.41 45.04
CA PHE A 95 -6.99 -33.42 45.45
C PHE A 95 -6.92 -33.56 46.97
N THR A 96 -6.15 -34.55 47.44
CA THR A 96 -6.01 -34.84 48.89
C THR A 96 -4.54 -34.79 49.32
N SER A 97 -4.29 -34.50 50.59
CA SER A 97 -2.95 -34.47 51.16
C SER A 97 -2.87 -35.33 52.41
N GLU A 98 -1.75 -35.99 52.63
CA GLU A 98 -1.45 -36.67 53.89
C GLU A 98 -1.20 -35.67 55.04
N THR A 99 -0.82 -34.43 54.71
CA THR A 99 -0.56 -33.33 55.64
C THR A 99 -1.30 -32.06 55.18
N PRO A 100 -2.65 -32.02 55.28
CA PRO A 100 -3.44 -30.94 54.71
C PRO A 100 -3.15 -29.58 55.33
N LEU A 101 -3.37 -28.51 54.55
CA LEU A 101 -3.37 -27.14 55.05
C LEU A 101 -4.47 -26.98 56.10
N THR A 102 -4.20 -26.15 57.11
CA THR A 102 -5.15 -25.83 58.18
C THR A 102 -5.40 -24.33 58.24
N VAL A 103 -6.66 -23.95 58.53
CA VAL A 103 -7.08 -22.56 58.74
C VAL A 103 -7.68 -22.43 60.13
N GLN A 104 -7.38 -21.32 60.80
CA GLN A 104 -7.86 -21.03 62.16
C GLN A 104 -9.23 -20.34 62.12
N ASP A 105 -10.10 -20.67 63.07
CA ASP A 105 -11.37 -19.97 63.33
C ASP A 105 -11.10 -18.69 64.13
N ASP A 106 -10.35 -17.74 63.55
CA ASP A 106 -9.97 -16.46 64.16
C ASP A 106 -10.55 -15.23 63.43
N GLY A 107 -11.38 -15.48 62.42
CA GLY A 107 -11.99 -14.44 61.58
C GLY A 107 -11.07 -13.85 60.50
N THR A 108 -9.83 -14.34 60.36
CA THR A 108 -8.89 -13.87 59.34
C THR A 108 -9.30 -14.35 57.95
N PRO A 109 -9.57 -13.46 56.99
CA PRO A 109 -9.79 -13.86 55.61
C PRO A 109 -8.50 -14.38 54.97
N VAL A 110 -8.56 -15.56 54.37
CA VAL A 110 -7.46 -16.22 53.66
C VAL A 110 -7.77 -16.42 52.19
N LYS A 111 -6.74 -16.60 51.37
CA LYS A 111 -6.82 -17.05 49.99
C LYS A 111 -5.97 -18.28 49.81
N PHE A 112 -6.41 -19.19 48.97
CA PHE A 112 -5.62 -20.35 48.60
C PHE A 112 -5.02 -20.14 47.22
N VAL A 113 -3.76 -20.54 47.07
CA VAL A 113 -3.06 -20.56 45.79
C VAL A 113 -2.48 -21.94 45.58
N ALA A 114 -2.54 -22.41 44.34
CA ALA A 114 -2.01 -23.69 43.95
C ALA A 114 -1.34 -23.61 42.57
N TYR A 115 -0.36 -24.48 42.33
CA TYR A 115 0.32 -24.57 41.04
C TYR A 115 0.59 -26.02 40.65
N TYR A 116 0.75 -26.24 39.35
CA TYR A 116 1.12 -27.53 38.75
C TYR A 116 2.22 -27.32 37.68
N PRO A 117 3.16 -28.26 37.51
CA PRO A 117 3.35 -29.47 38.32
C PRO A 117 4.00 -29.16 39.68
N TYR A 118 3.72 -30.00 40.69
CA TYR A 118 4.37 -29.88 41.99
C TYR A 118 5.88 -30.00 41.88
N ASN A 119 6.59 -29.06 42.52
CA ASN A 119 8.03 -29.05 42.63
C ASN A 119 8.40 -28.81 44.10
N ALA A 120 9.10 -29.77 44.71
CA ALA A 120 9.49 -29.71 46.12
C ALA A 120 10.58 -28.64 46.38
N ASP A 121 11.33 -28.25 45.36
CA ASP A 121 12.52 -27.40 45.48
C ASP A 121 12.23 -25.90 45.32
N ILE A 122 10.97 -25.45 45.39
CA ILE A 122 10.63 -24.02 45.42
C ILE A 122 11.32 -23.32 46.59
N GLN A 123 11.92 -22.16 46.31
CA GLN A 123 12.47 -21.25 47.32
C GLN A 123 11.77 -19.90 47.21
N ASP A 124 11.43 -19.28 48.34
CA ASP A 124 10.82 -17.93 48.38
C ASP A 124 9.62 -17.75 47.43
N PHE A 125 8.75 -18.77 47.34
CA PHE A 125 7.58 -18.83 46.43
C PHE A 125 7.90 -18.84 44.93
N ASN A 126 9.16 -18.98 44.53
CA ASN A 126 9.56 -18.94 43.13
C ASN A 126 9.65 -20.35 42.54
N TYR A 127 8.75 -20.64 41.59
CA TYR A 127 8.79 -21.84 40.76
C TYR A 127 9.71 -21.61 39.55
N PRO A 128 10.76 -22.42 39.36
CA PRO A 128 11.64 -22.30 38.21
C PRO A 128 10.97 -22.84 36.94
N VAL A 129 10.95 -22.04 35.88
CA VAL A 129 10.43 -22.40 34.56
C VAL A 129 11.59 -22.59 33.60
N VAL A 130 11.67 -23.75 32.95
CA VAL A 130 12.68 -24.09 31.93
C VAL A 130 11.99 -24.81 30.77
N ILE A 131 12.17 -24.30 29.54
CA ILE A 131 11.39 -24.75 28.36
C ILE A 131 12.24 -25.13 27.13
N ALA A 132 13.56 -25.29 27.28
CA ALA A 132 14.47 -25.51 26.15
C ALA A 132 14.31 -26.87 25.45
N ASP A 133 14.22 -27.98 26.18
CA ASP A 133 14.08 -29.32 25.57
C ASP A 133 12.67 -29.87 25.79
N GLN A 134 11.91 -29.97 24.69
CA GLN A 134 10.55 -30.52 24.68
C GLN A 134 10.45 -31.72 23.72
N SER A 135 11.59 -32.28 23.30
CA SER A 135 11.66 -33.35 22.29
C SER A 135 10.90 -34.63 22.69
N ASN A 136 10.79 -34.91 23.99
CA ASN A 136 10.06 -36.06 24.53
C ASN A 136 8.61 -35.72 24.95
N GLY A 137 8.13 -34.51 24.66
CA GLY A 137 6.80 -34.01 25.04
C GLY A 137 6.87 -32.69 25.79
N SER A 138 5.81 -31.89 25.66
CA SER A 138 5.71 -30.54 26.25
C SER A 138 5.03 -30.50 27.62
N THR A 139 4.45 -31.61 28.10
CA THR A 139 3.72 -31.67 29.39
C THR A 139 4.58 -31.27 30.58
N ALA A 140 5.88 -31.58 30.57
CA ALA A 140 6.78 -31.22 31.67
C ALA A 140 7.06 -29.71 31.75
N CYS A 141 6.82 -28.98 30.67
CA CYS A 141 6.96 -27.54 30.57
C CYS A 141 5.65 -26.80 30.86
N ASP A 142 4.54 -27.50 31.08
CA ASP A 142 3.27 -26.88 31.42
C ASP A 142 3.37 -26.21 32.80
N LEU A 143 2.69 -25.08 32.96
CA LEU A 143 2.60 -24.35 34.21
C LEU A 143 1.18 -23.85 34.40
N LEU A 144 0.50 -24.44 35.38
CA LEU A 144 -0.85 -24.05 35.76
C LEU A 144 -0.81 -23.33 37.10
N TYR A 145 -1.68 -22.34 37.25
CA TYR A 145 -1.87 -21.63 38.50
C TYR A 145 -3.35 -21.46 38.80
N GLY A 146 -3.75 -21.83 40.01
CA GLY A 146 -5.10 -21.67 40.51
C GLY A 146 -5.12 -20.86 41.80
N THR A 147 -6.16 -20.05 41.97
CA THR A 147 -6.41 -19.31 43.20
C THR A 147 -7.91 -19.21 43.45
N THR A 148 -8.30 -19.08 44.72
CA THR A 148 -9.69 -18.81 45.08
C THR A 148 -10.12 -17.45 44.57
N ALA A 149 -11.33 -17.36 44.00
CA ALA A 149 -11.85 -16.12 43.43
C ALA A 149 -12.18 -15.07 44.49
N GLU A 150 -12.61 -15.50 45.68
CA GLU A 150 -12.98 -14.64 46.80
C GLU A 150 -12.20 -15.06 48.06
N PRO A 151 -11.96 -14.13 49.01
CA PRO A 151 -11.44 -14.45 50.33
C PRO A 151 -12.32 -15.48 51.05
N TYR A 152 -11.69 -16.45 51.68
CA TYR A 152 -12.32 -17.48 52.50
C TYR A 152 -12.11 -17.14 53.98
N VAL A 153 -13.19 -17.09 54.76
CA VAL A 153 -13.13 -16.99 56.22
C VAL A 153 -13.62 -18.30 56.79
N TYR A 154 -12.76 -18.98 57.55
CA TYR A 154 -13.13 -20.25 58.17
C TYR A 154 -13.96 -20.03 59.43
N ASP A 155 -15.05 -20.77 59.54
CA ASP A 155 -15.75 -21.06 60.79
C ASP A 155 -16.05 -22.57 60.88
N LYS A 156 -16.49 -23.05 62.04
CA LYS A 156 -16.78 -24.48 62.27
C LYS A 156 -17.88 -25.09 61.38
N GLU A 157 -18.69 -24.28 60.69
CA GLU A 157 -19.78 -24.71 59.81
C GLU A 157 -19.43 -24.53 58.32
N SER A 158 -18.24 -23.98 58.03
CA SER A 158 -17.74 -23.68 56.69
C SER A 158 -17.41 -24.94 55.91
N ASP A 159 -17.62 -24.88 54.59
CA ASP A 159 -17.17 -25.93 53.69
C ASP A 159 -15.65 -26.00 53.66
N THR A 160 -15.09 -27.19 53.86
CA THR A 160 -13.65 -27.45 53.84
C THR A 160 -13.17 -27.93 52.48
N ASP A 161 -14.07 -28.11 51.51
CA ASP A 161 -13.75 -28.45 50.13
C ASP A 161 -13.63 -27.19 49.26
N ILE A 162 -12.40 -26.78 48.96
CA ILE A 162 -12.13 -25.50 48.30
C ILE A 162 -11.96 -25.70 46.79
N ALA A 163 -12.85 -25.07 46.02
CA ALA A 163 -12.81 -25.07 44.57
C ALA A 163 -11.67 -24.18 44.02
N LEU A 164 -10.77 -24.75 43.22
CA LEU A 164 -9.70 -24.01 42.53
C LEU A 164 -9.86 -24.06 41.01
N LYS A 165 -9.79 -22.89 40.37
CA LYS A 165 -9.76 -22.75 38.91
C LYS A 165 -8.34 -22.53 38.44
N PHE A 166 -7.78 -23.49 37.71
CA PHE A 166 -6.45 -23.38 37.14
C PHE A 166 -6.44 -22.62 35.81
N THR A 167 -5.35 -21.91 35.54
CA THR A 167 -5.09 -21.23 34.27
C THR A 167 -3.65 -21.48 33.84
N HIS A 168 -3.43 -21.67 32.54
CA HIS A 168 -2.09 -21.76 31.98
C HIS A 168 -1.35 -20.42 32.10
N ARG A 169 -0.07 -20.47 32.46
CA ARG A 169 0.76 -19.26 32.66
C ARG A 169 1.76 -19.02 31.53
N LEU A 170 1.87 -19.96 30.59
CA LEU A 170 2.73 -19.91 29.41
C LEU A 170 1.89 -19.94 28.13
N SER A 171 2.53 -19.76 26.97
CA SER A 171 1.88 -19.84 25.66
C SER A 171 2.30 -21.13 24.93
N LYS A 172 1.49 -21.60 24.00
CA LYS A 172 1.83 -22.74 23.14
C LYS A 172 1.89 -22.31 21.67
N VAL A 173 2.78 -22.90 20.89
CA VAL A 173 2.81 -22.74 19.43
C VAL A 173 2.70 -24.10 18.77
N VAL A 174 1.94 -24.15 17.68
CA VAL A 174 1.82 -25.30 16.78
C VAL A 174 2.27 -24.86 15.40
N LEU A 175 3.29 -25.49 14.84
CA LEU A 175 3.87 -25.14 13.55
C LEU A 175 3.50 -26.22 12.53
N LYS A 176 2.82 -25.81 11.46
CA LYS A 176 2.45 -26.63 10.31
C LYS A 176 3.33 -26.22 9.12
N PHE A 177 4.02 -27.16 8.49
CA PHE A 177 4.83 -26.88 7.30
C PHE A 177 4.07 -27.34 6.05
N MET A 178 3.85 -26.44 5.10
CA MET A 178 3.01 -26.68 3.93
C MET A 178 3.60 -26.08 2.65
N ASP A 179 3.24 -26.62 1.50
CA ASP A 179 3.47 -25.94 0.22
C ASP A 179 2.41 -24.88 -0.06
N MET A 180 2.59 -24.13 -1.15
CA MET A 180 1.68 -23.06 -1.56
C MET A 180 0.26 -23.56 -1.90
N GLU A 181 0.07 -24.85 -2.15
CA GLU A 181 -1.22 -25.50 -2.35
C GLU A 181 -1.82 -26.08 -1.05
N LYS A 182 -1.27 -25.72 0.11
CA LYS A 182 -1.67 -26.19 1.44
C LYS A 182 -1.45 -27.69 1.70
N ARG A 183 -0.56 -28.35 0.95
CA ARG A 183 -0.22 -29.76 1.19
C ARG A 183 0.88 -29.85 2.25
N PRO A 184 0.79 -30.75 3.25
CA PRO A 184 1.82 -30.90 4.28
C PRO A 184 3.19 -31.24 3.70
N LEU A 185 4.24 -30.66 4.28
CA LEU A 185 5.64 -30.90 3.96
C LEU A 185 6.35 -31.57 5.13
N THR A 186 7.19 -32.56 4.83
CA THR A 186 8.05 -33.20 5.83
C THR A 186 9.32 -32.38 6.03
N VAL A 187 9.56 -31.93 7.26
CA VAL A 187 10.75 -31.16 7.65
C VAL A 187 11.50 -31.84 8.79
N SER A 188 12.80 -31.55 8.91
CA SER A 188 13.67 -32.08 9.97
C SER A 188 14.42 -30.96 10.71
N ASP A 189 15.07 -31.28 11.84
CA ASP A 189 15.87 -30.35 12.65
C ASP A 189 15.17 -29.01 12.96
N VAL A 190 13.88 -29.06 13.33
CA VAL A 190 13.10 -27.86 13.66
C VAL A 190 13.54 -27.32 15.01
N LYS A 191 13.83 -26.02 15.08
CA LYS A 191 14.24 -25.29 16.30
C LYS A 191 13.55 -23.94 16.37
N ILE A 192 13.08 -23.56 17.55
CA ILE A 192 12.67 -22.18 17.83
C ILE A 192 13.84 -21.47 18.48
N GLN A 193 14.27 -20.33 17.93
CA GLN A 193 15.52 -19.67 18.27
C GLN A 193 15.29 -18.23 18.73
N GLY A 194 16.23 -17.72 19.52
CA GLY A 194 16.28 -16.32 19.93
C GLY A 194 15.33 -15.93 21.07
N MET A 195 14.43 -16.82 21.49
CA MET A 195 13.54 -16.61 22.63
C MET A 195 14.23 -16.91 23.96
N PRO A 196 13.89 -16.20 25.05
CA PRO A 196 14.28 -16.62 26.39
C PRO A 196 13.64 -17.97 26.74
N VAL A 197 14.41 -18.86 27.36
CA VAL A 197 14.00 -20.24 27.69
C VAL A 197 13.86 -20.50 29.19
N SER A 198 14.08 -19.48 30.02
CA SER A 198 13.97 -19.56 31.48
C SER A 198 13.17 -18.40 32.07
N ALA A 199 12.40 -18.69 33.11
CA ALA A 199 11.65 -17.71 33.88
C ALA A 199 11.49 -18.17 35.34
N SER A 200 11.06 -17.26 36.20
CA SER A 200 10.66 -17.54 37.57
C SER A 200 9.19 -17.15 37.76
N PHE A 201 8.36 -18.10 38.19
CA PHE A 201 6.95 -17.84 38.49
C PHE A 201 6.76 -17.74 40.00
N ASN A 202 6.37 -16.57 40.48
CA ASN A 202 6.13 -16.34 41.89
C ASN A 202 4.69 -16.76 42.26
N VAL A 203 4.53 -17.88 42.97
CA VAL A 203 3.21 -18.47 43.27
C VAL A 203 2.39 -17.63 44.27
N GLN A 204 3.06 -16.77 45.05
CA GLN A 204 2.42 -15.88 46.01
C GLN A 204 1.71 -14.70 45.32
N THR A 205 2.38 -14.10 44.33
CA THR A 205 1.87 -12.93 43.59
C THR A 205 1.21 -13.29 42.26
N GLY A 206 1.46 -14.49 41.76
CA GLY A 206 1.03 -14.95 40.44
C GLY A 206 1.80 -14.30 39.28
N VAL A 207 2.94 -13.65 39.53
CA VAL A 207 3.73 -12.95 38.52
C VAL A 207 4.77 -13.88 37.89
N LEU A 208 4.86 -13.89 36.57
CA LEU A 208 5.92 -14.54 35.80
C LEU A 208 7.01 -13.51 35.45
N THR A 209 8.26 -13.79 35.81
CA THR A 209 9.42 -12.95 35.48
C THR A 209 10.39 -13.71 34.59
N THR A 210 10.56 -13.25 33.36
CA THR A 210 11.45 -13.88 32.37
C THR A 210 12.92 -13.51 32.62
N ASP A 211 13.82 -14.49 32.50
CA ASP A 211 15.26 -14.23 32.43
C ASP A 211 15.66 -13.99 30.98
N GLU A 212 15.68 -12.71 30.57
CA GLU A 212 15.98 -12.31 29.20
C GLU A 212 17.40 -12.68 28.73
N ALA A 213 18.33 -12.94 29.66
CA ALA A 213 19.69 -13.35 29.32
C ALA A 213 19.80 -14.85 29.00
N ALA A 214 18.84 -15.66 29.47
CA ALA A 214 18.82 -17.10 29.26
C ALA A 214 18.17 -17.47 27.91
N VAL A 215 18.89 -17.22 26.82
CA VAL A 215 18.46 -17.56 25.44
C VAL A 215 19.12 -18.87 24.97
N SER A 216 18.32 -19.80 24.47
CA SER A 216 18.79 -21.07 23.89
C SER A 216 17.81 -21.55 22.80
N ASP A 217 18.20 -22.56 22.04
CA ASP A 217 17.30 -23.19 21.06
C ASP A 217 16.25 -24.02 21.81
N ILE A 218 14.97 -23.80 21.48
CA ILE A 218 13.88 -24.66 21.92
C ILE A 218 13.71 -25.78 20.90
N ALA A 219 13.82 -27.04 21.36
CA ALA A 219 13.55 -28.23 20.56
C ALA A 219 12.05 -28.61 20.71
N PRO A 220 11.21 -28.36 19.69
CA PRO A 220 9.78 -28.65 19.75
C PRO A 220 9.50 -30.16 19.73
N TYR A 221 8.40 -30.55 20.36
CA TYR A 221 7.85 -31.90 20.27
C TYR A 221 7.33 -32.17 18.85
N VAL A 222 7.55 -33.39 18.36
CA VAL A 222 7.00 -33.87 17.08
C VAL A 222 5.71 -34.65 17.37
N ASN A 223 4.58 -34.10 16.94
CA ASN A 223 3.31 -34.82 17.02
C ASN A 223 3.29 -35.92 15.95
N THR A 224 3.31 -37.19 16.36
CA THR A 224 3.44 -38.33 15.44
C THR A 224 2.16 -38.63 14.64
N ALA A 225 1.02 -38.07 15.03
CA ALA A 225 -0.24 -38.21 14.30
C ALA A 225 -0.37 -37.22 13.14
N THR A 226 0.14 -35.99 13.32
CA THR A 226 -0.03 -34.88 12.35
C THR A 226 1.25 -34.41 11.68
N ASP A 227 2.42 -34.82 12.19
CA ASP A 227 3.75 -34.28 11.85
C ASP A 227 3.90 -32.77 12.13
N TYR A 228 3.05 -32.20 13.00
CA TYR A 228 3.20 -30.82 13.46
C TYR A 228 4.31 -30.71 14.50
N ARG A 229 4.84 -29.49 14.68
CA ARG A 229 5.81 -29.19 15.74
C ARG A 229 5.13 -28.37 16.82
N GLU A 230 5.20 -28.83 18.06
CA GLU A 230 4.53 -28.19 19.18
C GLU A 230 5.56 -27.77 20.23
N ALA A 231 5.44 -26.55 20.75
CA ALA A 231 6.30 -26.07 21.83
C ALA A 231 5.55 -25.14 22.77
N ILE A 232 5.86 -25.24 24.06
CA ILE A 232 5.54 -24.22 25.05
C ILE A 232 6.62 -23.14 24.99
N ILE A 233 6.18 -21.89 24.94
CA ILE A 233 7.02 -20.71 24.88
C ILE A 233 6.64 -19.72 25.99
N LEU A 234 7.56 -18.83 26.34
CA LEU A 234 7.26 -17.76 27.29
C LEU A 234 6.35 -16.70 26.64
N PRO A 235 5.40 -16.11 27.39
CA PRO A 235 4.50 -15.08 26.89
C PRO A 235 5.23 -13.73 26.78
N THR A 236 6.03 -13.56 25.72
CA THR A 236 6.85 -12.36 25.50
C THR A 236 6.37 -11.53 24.30
N ALA A 237 6.79 -10.27 24.24
CA ALA A 237 6.58 -9.42 23.06
C ALA A 237 7.29 -10.01 21.83
N LEU A 238 6.64 -9.95 20.67
CA LEU A 238 7.26 -10.47 19.45
C LEU A 238 8.50 -9.66 19.09
N SER A 239 9.48 -10.36 18.51
CA SER A 239 10.77 -9.80 18.13
C SER A 239 11.25 -10.44 16.84
N ASN A 240 11.94 -9.67 15.99
CA ASN A 240 12.58 -10.17 14.78
C ASN A 240 13.73 -11.16 15.08
N ALA A 241 14.15 -11.26 16.34
CA ALA A 241 15.09 -12.27 16.80
C ALA A 241 14.45 -13.66 16.96
N TYR A 242 13.13 -13.74 17.06
CA TYR A 242 12.42 -14.99 17.32
C TYR A 242 12.14 -15.72 16.01
N LYS A 243 12.80 -16.86 15.83
CA LYS A 243 12.82 -17.57 14.55
C LYS A 243 12.44 -19.03 14.70
N VAL A 244 11.90 -19.61 13.63
CA VAL A 244 11.79 -21.06 13.42
C VAL A 244 12.82 -21.44 12.36
N SER A 245 13.83 -22.21 12.76
CA SER A 245 14.81 -22.83 11.86
C SER A 245 14.41 -24.27 11.58
N PHE A 246 14.56 -24.74 10.35
CA PHE A 246 14.23 -26.11 9.96
C PHE A 246 14.97 -26.53 8.69
N VAL A 247 15.07 -27.84 8.45
CA VAL A 247 15.69 -28.42 7.26
C VAL A 247 14.64 -29.05 6.36
N LEU A 248 14.57 -28.55 5.12
CA LEU A 248 13.76 -29.08 4.02
C LEU A 248 14.66 -29.32 2.80
N ASP A 249 14.57 -30.49 2.18
CA ASP A 249 15.39 -30.88 1.02
C ASP A 249 16.91 -30.70 1.23
N GLY A 250 17.38 -30.94 2.46
CA GLY A 250 18.80 -30.80 2.83
C GLY A 250 19.29 -29.36 2.97
N ARG A 251 18.40 -28.35 2.90
CA ARG A 251 18.72 -26.94 3.12
C ARG A 251 18.08 -26.44 4.41
N THR A 252 18.85 -25.69 5.20
CA THR A 252 18.34 -24.95 6.36
C THR A 252 17.58 -23.72 5.89
N ARG A 253 16.38 -23.51 6.45
CA ARG A 253 15.48 -22.39 6.20
C ARG A 253 15.11 -21.75 7.54
N GLU A 254 14.80 -20.46 7.51
CA GLU A 254 14.38 -19.71 8.69
C GLU A 254 13.09 -18.93 8.39
N TRP A 255 12.18 -18.91 9.37
CA TRP A 255 11.02 -18.03 9.37
C TRP A 255 11.00 -17.21 10.66
N VAL A 256 10.60 -15.95 10.62
CA VAL A 256 10.57 -15.05 11.78
C VAL A 256 9.14 -14.94 12.30
N PHE A 257 8.92 -15.09 13.61
CA PHE A 257 7.56 -15.01 14.18
C PHE A 257 6.88 -13.66 13.97
N ALA A 258 7.64 -12.58 13.79
CA ALA A 258 7.12 -11.24 13.46
C ALA A 258 6.71 -11.08 11.98
N ASP A 259 7.15 -11.99 11.10
CA ASP A 259 6.80 -11.99 9.68
C ASP A 259 5.46 -12.70 9.47
N LEU A 260 4.40 -12.11 10.04
CA LEU A 260 3.02 -12.57 9.97
C LEU A 260 2.18 -11.68 9.06
N ASP A 261 1.15 -12.28 8.44
CA ASP A 261 0.11 -11.56 7.72
C ASP A 261 -0.88 -10.83 8.66
N ILE A 262 -0.70 -10.94 9.99
CA ILE A 262 -1.48 -10.30 11.03
C ILE A 262 -0.64 -9.62 12.12
N SER A 263 -1.23 -8.66 12.84
CA SER A 263 -0.57 -8.02 13.99
C SER A 263 -0.71 -8.88 15.24
N LEU A 264 0.40 -9.48 15.67
CA LEU A 264 0.53 -10.15 16.97
C LEU A 264 1.62 -9.44 17.79
N PRO A 265 1.28 -8.50 18.70
CA PRO A 265 2.30 -7.71 19.39
C PRO A 265 3.06 -8.52 20.45
N LYS A 266 2.43 -9.56 21.01
CA LYS A 266 3.00 -10.45 22.01
C LYS A 266 2.28 -11.79 22.05
N PHE A 267 2.95 -12.81 22.55
CA PHE A 267 2.31 -14.04 22.99
C PHE A 267 1.61 -13.82 24.33
N ASN A 268 0.37 -14.28 24.45
CA ASN A 268 -0.44 -14.15 25.66
C ASN A 268 -0.40 -15.44 26.47
N PRO A 269 -0.31 -15.36 27.82
CA PRO A 269 -0.39 -16.53 28.66
C PRO A 269 -1.74 -17.23 28.46
N GLY A 270 -1.70 -18.57 28.40
CA GLY A 270 -2.87 -19.40 28.20
C GLY A 270 -3.43 -19.44 26.77
N SER A 271 -2.74 -18.86 25.80
CA SER A 271 -3.09 -18.95 24.37
C SER A 271 -2.21 -19.96 23.63
N GLN A 272 -2.76 -20.61 22.61
CA GLN A 272 -1.99 -21.31 21.58
C GLN A 272 -2.22 -20.66 20.24
N TYR A 273 -1.13 -20.68 19.50
CA TYR A 273 -1.00 -20.04 18.21
C TYR A 273 -0.64 -21.12 17.21
N THR A 274 -1.50 -21.33 16.23
CA THR A 274 -1.25 -22.29 15.15
C THR A 274 -0.74 -21.55 13.93
N PHE A 275 0.53 -21.74 13.60
CA PHE A 275 1.19 -21.12 12.46
C PHE A 275 1.28 -22.08 11.28
N GLY A 276 0.76 -21.66 10.13
CA GLY A 276 1.04 -22.26 8.83
C GLY A 276 2.27 -21.62 8.22
N ILE A 277 3.33 -22.40 8.02
CA ILE A 277 4.58 -21.99 7.38
C ILE A 277 4.54 -22.52 5.94
N TYR A 278 4.19 -21.63 5.01
CA TYR A 278 4.02 -21.91 3.59
C TYR A 278 5.32 -21.69 2.84
N ILE A 279 5.75 -22.69 2.07
CA ILE A 279 7.07 -22.70 1.44
C ILE A 279 6.92 -22.81 -0.08
N ASP A 280 7.45 -21.82 -0.80
CA ASP A 280 7.63 -21.88 -2.24
C ASP A 280 9.01 -22.50 -2.59
N PRO A 281 9.06 -23.70 -3.18
CA PRO A 281 10.31 -24.37 -3.52
C PRO A 281 11.08 -23.68 -4.68
N THR A 282 10.45 -22.77 -5.42
CA THR A 282 11.04 -22.07 -6.58
C THR A 282 11.63 -20.71 -6.23
N ALA A 283 11.18 -20.09 -5.14
CA ALA A 283 11.55 -18.71 -4.78
C ALA A 283 12.16 -18.57 -3.37
N ASP A 284 12.25 -19.66 -2.60
CA ASP A 284 12.64 -19.64 -1.16
C ASP A 284 11.80 -18.66 -0.31
N ILE A 285 10.61 -18.28 -0.80
CA ILE A 285 9.66 -17.43 -0.07
C ILE A 285 9.00 -18.29 1.00
N ILE A 286 9.08 -17.83 2.24
CA ILE A 286 8.42 -18.44 3.39
C ILE A 286 7.41 -17.44 3.92
N VAL A 287 6.13 -17.79 3.85
CA VAL A 287 5.04 -16.97 4.42
C VAL A 287 4.55 -17.67 5.68
N GLY A 288 4.73 -17.01 6.82
CA GLY A 288 4.08 -17.41 8.05
C GLY A 288 2.68 -16.82 8.14
N ARG A 289 1.70 -17.69 8.36
CA ARG A 289 0.32 -17.31 8.61
C ARG A 289 -0.08 -17.76 10.00
N LEU A 290 -0.70 -16.89 10.79
CA LEU A 290 -1.42 -17.34 11.97
C LEU A 290 -2.77 -17.89 11.51
N GLU A 291 -2.91 -19.21 11.53
CA GLU A 291 -4.12 -19.90 11.05
C GLU A 291 -5.21 -19.93 12.11
N ASP A 292 -4.83 -20.05 13.38
CA ASP A 292 -5.76 -20.13 14.49
C ASP A 292 -5.14 -19.55 15.77
N VAL A 293 -6.00 -18.92 16.56
CA VAL A 293 -5.71 -18.49 17.92
C VAL A 293 -6.84 -18.98 18.80
N ASP A 294 -6.57 -20.05 19.54
CA ASP A 294 -7.46 -20.43 20.61
C ASP A 294 -7.04 -19.65 21.87
N ALA A 295 -7.75 -18.53 22.08
CA ALA A 295 -7.55 -17.62 23.20
C ALA A 295 -8.64 -17.86 24.24
N GLY A 296 -8.26 -18.44 25.36
CA GLY A 296 -9.13 -18.55 26.53
C GLY A 296 -8.30 -18.90 27.74
N ASN A 297 -8.48 -18.17 28.85
CA ASN A 297 -8.00 -18.61 30.16
C ASN A 297 -8.88 -19.77 30.64
N SER A 298 -8.80 -20.87 29.87
CA SER A 298 -9.60 -22.08 29.82
C SER A 298 -10.86 -22.01 28.92
N SER A 299 -10.96 -22.94 27.95
CA SER A 299 -12.14 -23.76 27.55
C SER A 299 -11.97 -24.34 26.13
N ALA A 300 -11.44 -25.56 26.04
CA ALA A 300 -11.43 -26.57 24.96
C ALA A 300 -10.03 -27.24 24.89
N PRO A 301 -9.88 -28.52 24.53
CA PRO A 301 -8.57 -29.05 24.16
C PRO A 301 -8.00 -28.15 23.07
N TRP A 302 -6.69 -27.95 23.07
CA TRP A 302 -5.96 -27.59 21.85
C TRP A 302 -6.20 -28.68 20.79
N ASP A 303 -7.38 -28.67 20.17
CA ASP A 303 -7.76 -29.58 19.09
C ASP A 303 -6.83 -29.31 17.91
N ASP A 304 -6.73 -30.27 16.98
CA ASP A 304 -5.73 -30.32 15.90
C ASP A 304 -5.77 -29.19 14.85
N GLY A 305 -6.38 -28.04 15.17
CA GLY A 305 -6.35 -26.81 14.37
C GLY A 305 -7.23 -26.87 13.14
N SER A 306 -8.41 -27.51 13.26
CA SER A 306 -9.35 -27.72 12.16
C SER A 306 -10.66 -26.92 12.29
N LYS A 307 -10.58 -25.59 12.45
CA LYS A 307 -11.68 -24.69 12.05
C LYS A 307 -11.13 -23.43 11.38
N GLU A 308 -11.22 -23.41 10.05
CA GLU A 308 -11.09 -22.18 9.26
C GLU A 308 -12.13 -21.16 9.77
N GLU A 309 -11.72 -19.89 9.84
CA GLU A 309 -12.50 -18.68 10.24
C GLU A 309 -12.33 -18.19 11.69
N GLY A 310 -11.09 -17.90 12.10
CA GLY A 310 -10.80 -17.01 13.24
C GLY A 310 -10.18 -15.70 12.77
N THR A 311 -10.96 -14.61 12.67
CA THR A 311 -10.43 -13.26 12.45
C THR A 311 -10.09 -12.63 13.80
N ALA A 312 -8.80 -12.37 14.07
CA ALA A 312 -8.44 -11.43 15.14
C ALA A 312 -8.84 -10.02 14.68
N ASP A 313 -9.68 -9.35 15.48
CA ASP A 313 -10.02 -7.95 15.27
C ASP A 313 -8.72 -7.13 15.22
N GLY A 314 -8.32 -6.76 14.00
CA GLY A 314 -7.18 -5.90 13.76
C GLY A 314 -7.34 -4.62 14.55
N HIS A 315 -6.22 -4.09 15.06
CA HIS A 315 -6.22 -2.76 15.63
C HIS A 315 -6.84 -1.82 14.60
N LYS A 316 -8.04 -1.28 14.86
CA LYS A 316 -8.53 -0.12 14.12
C LYS A 316 -7.42 0.92 14.23
N PRO A 317 -6.87 1.42 13.12
CA PRO A 317 -5.91 2.50 13.20
C PRO A 317 -6.64 3.70 13.80
N ALA A 318 -6.51 3.91 15.10
CA ALA A 318 -7.02 5.10 15.74
C ALA A 318 -6.15 6.26 15.24
N GLY A 319 -6.69 7.12 14.37
CA GLY A 319 -6.06 8.39 14.00
C GLY A 319 -5.72 8.65 12.52
N TYR A 320 -6.04 7.76 11.57
CA TYR A 320 -5.79 8.01 10.13
C TYR A 320 -7.06 7.94 9.30
N ASN A 321 -7.19 8.84 8.32
CA ASN A 321 -8.21 8.70 7.29
C ASN A 321 -7.61 7.97 6.08
N LEU A 322 -8.26 6.88 5.67
CA LEU A 322 -7.83 6.04 4.55
C LEU A 322 -8.66 6.34 3.30
N PHE A 323 -8.02 6.35 2.14
CA PHE A 323 -8.70 6.39 0.85
C PHE A 323 -8.11 5.34 -0.10
N PRO A 324 -8.89 4.39 -0.64
CA PRO A 324 -10.30 4.13 -0.31
C PRO A 324 -10.50 3.92 1.20
N ALA A 325 -11.65 4.31 1.72
CA ALA A 325 -11.98 4.07 3.12
C ALA A 325 -11.85 2.57 3.45
N ASN A 326 -11.47 2.22 4.68
CA ASN A 326 -11.47 0.83 5.08
C ASN A 326 -12.87 0.22 4.86
N GLU A 327 -12.90 -0.98 4.28
CA GLU A 327 -14.10 -1.72 3.86
C GLU A 327 -14.92 -1.05 2.76
N ALA A 328 -14.37 -0.05 2.06
CA ALA A 328 -15.03 0.54 0.87
C ALA A 328 -15.35 -0.54 -0.16
N THR A 329 -16.52 -0.47 -0.79
CA THR A 329 -16.97 -1.49 -1.77
C THR A 329 -16.95 -1.02 -3.22
N ASP A 330 -16.51 0.22 -3.43
CA ASP A 330 -16.66 0.99 -4.66
C ASP A 330 -15.37 1.74 -5.02
N ALA A 331 -14.20 1.18 -4.68
CA ALA A 331 -12.93 1.74 -5.11
C ALA A 331 -12.75 1.62 -6.64
N PHE A 332 -12.05 2.56 -7.27
CA PHE A 332 -11.66 2.39 -8.66
C PHE A 332 -10.54 1.34 -8.80
N ALA A 333 -10.53 0.59 -9.91
CA ALA A 333 -9.45 -0.37 -10.19
C ALA A 333 -8.11 0.33 -10.51
N ASP A 334 -8.15 1.61 -10.89
CA ASP A 334 -7.00 2.47 -11.13
C ASP A 334 -6.82 3.55 -10.05
N THR A 335 -7.35 3.30 -8.84
CA THR A 335 -7.27 4.24 -7.71
C THR A 335 -5.83 4.43 -7.21
N GLU A 336 -5.58 5.58 -6.61
CA GLU A 336 -4.48 5.73 -5.66
C GLU A 336 -4.95 5.28 -4.26
N LEU A 337 -3.99 4.94 -3.40
CA LEU A 337 -4.21 4.72 -1.98
C LEU A 337 -3.65 5.92 -1.20
N LYS A 338 -4.34 6.39 -0.17
CA LYS A 338 -3.93 7.55 0.62
C LYS A 338 -4.18 7.33 2.11
N ILE A 339 -3.24 7.83 2.90
CA ILE A 339 -3.32 7.91 4.36
C ILE A 339 -3.17 9.38 4.73
N SER A 340 -4.21 9.96 5.32
CA SER A 340 -4.20 11.34 5.81
C SER A 340 -3.92 11.35 7.31
N PHE A 341 -2.86 12.06 7.70
CA PHE A 341 -2.45 12.22 9.08
C PHE A 341 -2.99 13.52 9.68
N GLU A 342 -3.41 13.47 10.95
CA GLU A 342 -3.67 14.69 11.71
C GLU A 342 -2.36 15.31 12.21
N GLY A 343 -2.27 16.64 12.20
CA GLY A 343 -1.10 17.34 12.73
C GLY A 343 0.07 17.43 11.75
N VAL A 344 1.21 16.83 12.10
CA VAL A 344 2.47 16.96 11.37
C VAL A 344 2.43 16.14 10.07
N ALA A 345 2.90 16.72 8.98
CA ALA A 345 3.01 16.03 7.69
C ALA A 345 3.94 14.81 7.80
N PRO A 346 3.58 13.65 7.19
CA PRO A 346 4.45 12.49 7.15
C PRO A 346 5.67 12.76 6.25
N GLU A 347 6.73 11.95 6.39
CA GLU A 347 7.82 11.89 5.42
C GLU A 347 7.95 10.49 4.81
N LEU A 348 8.61 10.40 3.65
CA LEU A 348 8.90 9.11 3.02
C LEU A 348 9.89 8.30 3.86
N GLY A 349 9.56 7.04 4.11
CA GLY A 349 10.50 6.04 4.64
C GLY A 349 11.67 5.77 3.71
N LYS A 350 12.76 5.23 4.27
CA LYS A 350 13.95 4.78 3.52
C LYS A 350 14.13 3.27 3.54
N SER A 351 13.18 2.54 4.10
CA SER A 351 13.16 1.08 4.21
C SER A 351 11.74 0.61 4.53
N GLY A 352 11.52 -0.70 4.48
CA GLY A 352 10.19 -1.29 4.63
C GLY A 352 9.42 -1.32 3.31
N TYR A 353 8.27 -1.99 3.36
CA TYR A 353 7.50 -2.34 2.20
C TYR A 353 6.05 -1.85 2.31
N ILE A 354 5.47 -1.57 1.15
CA ILE A 354 4.04 -1.36 0.95
C ILE A 354 3.59 -2.48 0.01
N ARG A 355 2.60 -3.25 0.41
CA ARG A 355 2.14 -4.43 -0.33
C ARG A 355 0.62 -4.45 -0.44
N ILE A 356 0.14 -4.89 -1.59
CA ILE A 356 -1.29 -5.06 -1.84
C ILE A 356 -1.54 -6.53 -2.15
N TYR A 357 -2.53 -7.11 -1.48
CA TYR A 357 -2.87 -8.52 -1.62
C TYR A 357 -4.32 -8.67 -2.03
N ARG A 358 -4.58 -9.57 -2.97
CA ARG A 358 -5.93 -10.01 -3.29
C ARG A 358 -6.48 -10.83 -2.12
N LYS A 359 -7.68 -10.51 -1.65
CA LYS A 359 -8.25 -11.09 -0.43
C LYS A 359 -8.67 -12.55 -0.60
N SER A 360 -9.11 -12.95 -1.80
CA SER A 360 -9.65 -14.30 -2.05
C SER A 360 -8.61 -15.42 -1.96
N ASP A 361 -7.37 -15.15 -2.35
CA ASP A 361 -6.28 -16.15 -2.38
C ASP A 361 -4.97 -15.67 -1.75
N HIS A 362 -4.95 -14.45 -1.21
CA HIS A 362 -3.78 -13.82 -0.57
C HIS A 362 -2.59 -13.67 -1.51
N LYS A 363 -2.82 -13.66 -2.83
CA LYS A 363 -1.77 -13.38 -3.80
C LYS A 363 -1.36 -11.92 -3.68
N MET A 364 -0.06 -11.67 -3.48
CA MET A 364 0.51 -10.34 -3.61
C MET A 364 0.36 -9.88 -5.06
N VAL A 365 -0.37 -8.79 -5.26
CA VAL A 365 -0.60 -8.22 -6.61
C VAL A 365 0.37 -7.08 -6.90
N ASP A 366 0.79 -6.36 -5.86
CA ASP A 366 1.75 -5.26 -5.96
C ASP A 366 2.67 -5.16 -4.73
N GLU A 367 3.88 -4.65 -4.95
CA GLU A 367 4.88 -4.36 -3.91
C GLU A 367 5.67 -3.10 -4.27
N ILE A 368 5.86 -2.23 -3.28
CA ILE A 368 6.75 -1.07 -3.32
C ILE A 368 7.76 -1.22 -2.19
N ASN A 369 9.04 -1.25 -2.53
CA ASN A 369 10.14 -1.30 -1.58
C ASN A 369 10.67 0.12 -1.34
N MET A 370 10.49 0.65 -0.13
CA MET A 370 10.94 1.99 0.24
C MET A 370 12.45 2.10 0.42
N GLY A 371 13.17 0.98 0.41
CA GLY A 371 14.63 0.93 0.34
C GLY A 371 15.19 1.09 -1.08
N GLU A 372 14.33 0.99 -2.09
CA GLU A 372 14.67 1.28 -3.48
C GLU A 372 14.43 2.76 -3.81
N GLY A 373 14.80 3.14 -5.03
CA GLY A 373 14.56 4.49 -5.53
C GLY A 373 14.66 4.53 -7.04
N ARG A 374 14.29 5.68 -7.60
CA ARG A 374 14.48 5.95 -9.04
C ARG A 374 15.96 5.91 -9.39
N VAL A 375 16.28 5.24 -10.49
CA VAL A 375 17.65 5.12 -11.01
C VAL A 375 17.69 5.53 -12.47
N PHE A 376 18.81 6.06 -12.93
CA PHE A 376 18.96 6.39 -14.34
C PHE A 376 18.80 5.11 -15.20
N ILE A 377 17.87 5.15 -16.16
CA ILE A 377 17.61 4.02 -17.06
C ILE A 377 18.63 4.05 -18.19
N LYS A 378 19.51 3.05 -18.21
CA LYS A 378 20.40 2.77 -19.33
C LYS A 378 19.88 1.53 -20.06
N ASP A 379 19.47 1.75 -21.30
CA ASP A 379 18.89 0.75 -22.18
C ASP A 379 19.70 -0.55 -22.21
N GLY A 380 19.04 -1.66 -21.91
CA GLY A 380 19.64 -3.01 -21.91
C GLY A 380 20.56 -3.32 -20.73
N GLU A 381 20.71 -2.41 -19.77
CA GLU A 381 21.59 -2.59 -18.60
C GLU A 381 20.84 -2.43 -17.26
N THR A 382 19.97 -1.43 -17.14
CA THR A 382 19.24 -1.19 -15.89
C THR A 382 18.23 -2.29 -15.63
N LEU A 383 18.15 -2.75 -14.38
CA LEU A 383 17.15 -3.72 -13.94
C LEU A 383 15.91 -3.01 -13.39
N LEU A 384 14.74 -3.55 -13.70
CA LEU A 384 13.45 -3.09 -13.20
C LEU A 384 13.42 -3.18 -11.68
N ASN A 385 12.99 -2.11 -11.02
CA ASN A 385 12.76 -2.05 -9.58
C ASN A 385 11.35 -1.51 -9.28
N THR A 386 10.95 -1.46 -8.02
CA THR A 386 9.59 -1.06 -7.60
C THR A 386 9.32 0.45 -7.66
N TRP A 387 10.30 1.24 -8.09
CA TRP A 387 10.16 2.68 -8.36
C TRP A 387 10.07 2.97 -9.87
N MET A 388 9.92 1.92 -10.67
CA MET A 388 9.61 1.98 -12.09
C MET A 388 8.23 1.41 -12.35
N ASP A 389 7.50 2.04 -13.26
CA ASP A 389 6.22 1.57 -13.75
C ASP A 389 6.32 1.15 -15.21
N ILE A 390 5.45 0.22 -15.61
CA ILE A 390 5.30 -0.24 -16.99
C ILE A 390 3.93 0.22 -17.48
N ILE A 391 3.91 1.38 -18.12
CA ILE A 391 2.68 2.05 -18.55
C ILE A 391 2.24 1.57 -19.93
N GLY A 392 0.95 1.27 -20.06
CA GLY A 392 0.30 0.90 -21.32
C GLY A 392 0.04 -0.60 -21.48
N VAL A 393 -1.03 -0.93 -22.18
CA VAL A 393 -1.35 -2.29 -22.66
C VAL A 393 -1.00 -2.48 -24.12
N THR A 394 -0.97 -3.74 -24.55
CA THR A 394 -0.92 -4.07 -25.98
C THR A 394 -2.35 -4.14 -26.52
N PRO A 395 -2.78 -3.22 -27.41
CA PRO A 395 -4.11 -3.29 -28.00
C PRO A 395 -4.29 -4.57 -28.83
N GLN A 396 -5.53 -5.06 -28.93
CA GLN A 396 -5.80 -6.32 -29.64
C GLN A 396 -5.38 -6.23 -31.12
N GLY A 397 -4.48 -7.12 -31.55
CA GLY A 397 -3.97 -7.15 -32.93
C GLY A 397 -2.77 -6.22 -33.20
N SER A 398 -2.26 -5.54 -32.19
CA SER A 398 -1.08 -4.67 -32.27
C SER A 398 0.21 -5.36 -31.83
N SER A 399 1.37 -4.81 -32.20
CA SER A 399 2.66 -5.22 -31.67
C SER A 399 2.81 -4.77 -30.22
N VAL A 400 3.37 -5.64 -29.37
CA VAL A 400 3.65 -5.31 -27.97
C VAL A 400 4.56 -4.09 -27.87
N SER A 401 4.09 -3.07 -27.15
CA SER A 401 4.88 -1.88 -26.82
C SER A 401 4.36 -1.28 -25.52
N ARG A 402 5.24 -1.07 -24.55
CA ARG A 402 4.93 -0.48 -23.24
C ARG A 402 6.00 0.52 -22.82
N ARG A 403 5.62 1.48 -22.01
CA ARG A 403 6.47 2.58 -21.58
C ARG A 403 7.03 2.31 -20.18
N VAL A 404 8.32 1.99 -20.08
CA VAL A 404 8.99 1.81 -18.78
C VAL A 404 9.50 3.15 -18.27
N VAL A 405 9.07 3.58 -17.10
CA VAL A 405 9.42 4.89 -16.53
C VAL A 405 9.69 4.80 -15.05
N ASN A 406 10.70 5.54 -14.58
CA ASN A 406 10.78 5.96 -13.20
C ASN A 406 9.55 6.83 -12.86
N TYR A 407 8.89 6.53 -11.75
CA TYR A 407 7.71 7.26 -11.28
C TYR A 407 7.77 7.45 -9.75
N TYR A 408 6.72 8.05 -9.17
CA TYR A 408 6.56 8.19 -7.72
C TYR A 408 5.53 7.16 -7.23
N PRO A 409 5.97 5.94 -6.82
CA PRO A 409 5.08 4.96 -6.20
C PRO A 409 4.56 5.43 -4.83
N ALA A 410 5.31 6.30 -4.16
CA ALA A 410 4.93 6.95 -2.91
C ALA A 410 5.32 8.43 -2.94
N ARG A 411 4.45 9.31 -2.45
CA ARG A 411 4.67 10.75 -2.33
C ARG A 411 3.94 11.34 -1.13
N VAL A 412 4.36 12.52 -0.71
CA VAL A 412 3.69 13.28 0.34
C VAL A 412 3.16 14.59 -0.23
N GLU A 413 1.87 14.85 0.01
CA GLU A 413 1.20 16.09 -0.37
C GLU A 413 0.49 16.68 0.85
N GLY A 414 1.06 17.72 1.45
CA GLY A 414 0.57 18.25 2.72
C GLY A 414 0.64 17.16 3.79
N ASN A 415 -0.51 16.76 4.34
CA ASN A 415 -0.62 15.72 5.37
C ASN A 415 -0.98 14.33 4.81
N ASP A 416 -1.06 14.21 3.49
CA ASP A 416 -1.41 12.97 2.82
C ASP A 416 -0.15 12.22 2.40
N PHE A 417 -0.03 10.97 2.85
CA PHE A 417 0.87 10.00 2.24
C PHE A 417 0.12 9.27 1.13
N ILE A 418 0.53 9.46 -0.10
CA ILE A 418 -0.14 8.91 -1.28
C ILE A 418 0.72 7.81 -1.89
N ILE A 419 0.08 6.68 -2.14
CA ILE A 419 0.64 5.49 -2.76
C ILE A 419 -0.05 5.34 -4.11
N LYS A 420 0.74 5.28 -5.17
CA LYS A 420 0.26 4.98 -6.51
C LYS A 420 0.69 3.55 -6.83
N PRO A 421 -0.22 2.57 -6.82
CA PRO A 421 0.09 1.23 -7.29
C PRO A 421 0.63 1.27 -8.72
N HIS A 422 1.45 0.29 -9.09
CA HIS A 422 1.86 0.14 -10.49
C HIS A 422 0.63 -0.06 -11.38
N GLN A 423 0.72 0.29 -12.68
CA GLN A 423 -0.44 0.22 -13.57
C GLN A 423 -1.03 -1.20 -13.64
N GLN A 424 -2.37 -1.28 -13.60
CA GLN A 424 -3.18 -2.51 -13.77
C GLN A 424 -2.90 -3.62 -12.75
N ARG A 425 -2.55 -3.24 -11.52
CA ARG A 425 -2.35 -4.18 -10.41
C ARG A 425 -3.64 -4.61 -9.73
N LEU A 426 -4.71 -3.83 -9.85
CA LEU A 426 -6.02 -4.13 -9.27
C LEU A 426 -6.99 -4.52 -10.38
N ASP A 427 -7.57 -5.70 -10.24
CA ASP A 427 -8.65 -6.22 -11.06
C ASP A 427 -9.98 -5.56 -10.65
N PHE A 428 -10.94 -5.52 -11.57
CA PHE A 428 -12.32 -5.12 -11.26
C PHE A 428 -13.03 -6.16 -10.36
N ASP A 429 -14.06 -5.71 -9.64
CA ASP A 429 -14.91 -6.53 -8.75
C ASP A 429 -14.15 -7.41 -7.74
N THR A 430 -12.97 -6.95 -7.29
CA THR A 430 -12.05 -7.76 -6.51
C THR A 430 -11.76 -7.12 -5.15
N GLU A 431 -11.78 -7.93 -4.10
CA GLU A 431 -11.43 -7.50 -2.75
C GLU A 431 -9.91 -7.55 -2.52
N TYR A 432 -9.39 -6.53 -1.85
CA TYR A 432 -7.97 -6.35 -1.53
C TYR A 432 -7.77 -6.00 -0.06
N TYR A 433 -6.56 -6.22 0.43
CA TYR A 433 -6.05 -5.61 1.64
C TYR A 433 -4.63 -5.07 1.45
N VAL A 434 -4.30 -4.04 2.22
CA VAL A 434 -3.02 -3.33 2.15
C VAL A 434 -2.22 -3.61 3.42
N VAL A 435 -0.92 -3.87 3.26
CA VAL A 435 0.05 -3.99 4.34
C VAL A 435 1.14 -2.94 4.14
N ILE A 436 1.46 -2.19 5.19
CA ILE A 436 2.45 -1.12 5.16
C ILE A 436 3.33 -1.25 6.38
N ASP A 437 4.62 -1.47 6.15
CA ASP A 437 5.58 -1.50 7.24
C ASP A 437 5.68 -0.14 7.92
N LYS A 438 5.82 -0.13 9.25
CA LYS A 438 6.08 1.09 10.03
C LYS A 438 7.18 1.96 9.39
N ASN A 439 8.27 1.35 8.93
CA ASN A 439 9.43 2.07 8.41
C ASN A 439 9.19 2.71 7.03
N ALA A 440 8.12 2.33 6.32
CA ALA A 440 7.78 2.87 5.01
C ALA A 440 7.32 4.33 5.07
N ILE A 441 6.85 4.78 6.24
CA ILE A 441 6.38 6.15 6.48
C ILE A 441 7.03 6.67 7.76
N VAL A 442 7.73 7.79 7.66
CA VAL A 442 8.27 8.46 8.85
C VAL A 442 7.19 9.36 9.42
N GLN A 443 6.51 8.85 10.44
CA GLN A 443 5.57 9.59 11.28
C GLN A 443 5.53 8.94 12.68
N GLU A 444 5.64 9.75 13.73
CA GLU A 444 5.68 9.37 15.14
C GLU A 444 4.53 8.43 15.52
N ASP A 445 3.31 8.79 15.12
CA ASP A 445 2.11 8.00 15.45
C ASP A 445 1.96 6.76 14.56
N PHE A 446 2.62 6.72 13.40
CA PHE A 446 2.43 5.63 12.44
C PHE A 446 3.06 4.32 12.95
N ALA A 447 2.19 3.37 13.28
CA ALA A 447 2.59 2.05 13.75
C ALA A 447 2.78 1.03 12.60
N GLY A 448 2.47 1.39 11.36
CA GLY A 448 2.27 0.46 10.25
C GLY A 448 0.80 0.07 10.06
N ILE A 449 0.48 -0.52 8.91
CA ILE A 449 -0.82 -1.15 8.63
C ILE A 449 -0.56 -2.64 8.43
N TYR A 450 -1.12 -3.46 9.32
CA TYR A 450 -0.94 -4.91 9.33
C TYR A 450 -2.28 -5.62 9.50
N GLY A 451 -2.33 -6.95 9.31
CA GLY A 451 -3.51 -7.74 9.65
C GLY A 451 -4.79 -7.35 8.95
N ARG A 452 -4.68 -6.91 7.69
CA ARG A 452 -5.84 -6.49 6.87
C ARG A 452 -6.65 -5.36 7.51
N ALA A 453 -6.03 -4.55 8.39
CA ALA A 453 -6.66 -3.38 9.00
C ALA A 453 -7.12 -2.34 7.97
N TRP A 454 -6.63 -2.44 6.73
CA TRP A 454 -7.14 -1.73 5.59
C TRP A 454 -7.53 -2.71 4.47
N THR A 455 -8.84 -2.83 4.24
CA THR A 455 -9.42 -3.57 3.12
C THR A 455 -10.25 -2.66 2.24
N PHE A 456 -10.43 -3.04 0.98
CA PHE A 456 -11.39 -2.41 0.08
C PHE A 456 -11.75 -3.37 -1.06
N LYS A 457 -12.84 -3.09 -1.77
CA LYS A 457 -13.25 -3.79 -2.98
C LYS A 457 -13.32 -2.81 -4.15
N THR A 458 -12.77 -3.21 -5.29
CA THR A 458 -12.90 -2.45 -6.53
C THR A 458 -14.29 -2.60 -7.15
N LYS A 459 -14.77 -1.57 -7.85
CA LYS A 459 -16.03 -1.61 -8.60
C LYS A 459 -15.98 -2.70 -9.68
N ALA A 460 -17.17 -3.17 -10.07
CA ALA A 460 -17.31 -3.96 -11.29
C ALA A 460 -16.81 -3.19 -12.52
N ALA A 461 -16.34 -3.93 -13.53
CA ALA A 461 -15.91 -3.34 -14.79
C ALA A 461 -17.06 -2.49 -15.39
N PRO A 462 -16.76 -1.29 -15.89
CA PRO A 462 -17.80 -0.42 -16.42
C PRO A 462 -18.45 -1.05 -17.66
N VAL A 463 -19.75 -0.87 -17.80
CA VAL A 463 -20.50 -1.26 -19.01
C VAL A 463 -20.71 -0.01 -19.85
N ILE A 464 -19.98 0.11 -20.95
CA ILE A 464 -20.01 1.30 -21.81
C ILE A 464 -20.72 0.94 -23.12
N HIS A 465 -21.80 1.66 -23.43
CA HIS A 465 -22.59 1.42 -24.63
C HIS A 465 -22.17 2.34 -25.78
N GLY A 466 -22.06 1.79 -26.99
CA GLY A 466 -21.82 2.54 -28.22
C GLY A 466 -23.09 3.12 -28.86
N PRO A 467 -22.98 3.77 -30.03
CA PRO A 467 -21.82 3.77 -30.93
C PRO A 467 -20.72 4.77 -30.55
N GLU A 468 -21.02 5.75 -29.69
CA GLU A 468 -20.05 6.71 -29.14
C GLU A 468 -19.80 6.34 -27.67
N TYR A 469 -18.63 5.78 -27.39
CA TYR A 469 -18.28 5.28 -26.08
C TYR A 469 -17.87 6.45 -25.18
N GLN A 470 -18.76 6.88 -24.29
CA GLN A 470 -18.50 7.98 -23.36
C GLN A 470 -18.01 7.44 -22.01
N LEU A 471 -16.82 7.87 -21.60
CA LEU A 471 -16.19 7.54 -20.34
C LEU A 471 -16.04 8.82 -19.51
N LYS A 472 -16.11 8.65 -18.18
CA LYS A 472 -15.98 9.73 -17.21
C LYS A 472 -14.81 9.41 -16.30
N ILE A 473 -13.92 10.36 -16.12
CA ILE A 473 -12.71 10.26 -15.31
C ILE A 473 -12.79 11.34 -14.21
N SER A 474 -12.63 10.95 -12.94
CA SER A 474 -12.77 11.88 -11.82
C SER A 474 -12.06 11.37 -10.55
N HIS A 475 -11.46 12.29 -9.80
CA HIS A 475 -10.97 12.02 -8.45
C HIS A 475 -12.03 12.20 -7.36
N ALA A 476 -13.17 12.81 -7.67
CA ALA A 476 -14.19 13.18 -6.69
C ALA A 476 -15.56 12.52 -6.93
N ASP A 477 -15.92 12.22 -8.18
CA ASP A 477 -17.20 11.58 -8.49
C ASP A 477 -17.08 10.05 -8.38
N MET A 478 -17.65 9.49 -7.32
CA MET A 478 -17.75 8.04 -7.14
C MET A 478 -18.54 7.32 -8.24
N ASN A 479 -19.27 8.02 -9.11
CA ASN A 479 -19.96 7.41 -10.27
C ASN A 479 -19.13 7.49 -11.56
N ALA A 480 -17.94 8.11 -11.53
CA ALA A 480 -17.04 8.05 -12.66
C ALA A 480 -16.65 6.59 -12.96
N HIS A 481 -16.19 6.37 -14.19
CA HIS A 481 -15.78 5.04 -14.65
C HIS A 481 -14.33 4.74 -14.23
N PHE A 482 -13.47 5.77 -14.22
CA PHE A 482 -12.04 5.65 -13.93
C PHE A 482 -11.58 6.78 -13.02
N TYR A 483 -10.53 6.50 -12.23
CA TYR A 483 -9.84 7.51 -11.43
C TYR A 483 -8.77 8.24 -12.26
N THR A 484 -8.23 7.58 -13.29
CA THR A 484 -7.10 8.05 -14.12
C THR A 484 -7.44 8.05 -15.61
N LEU A 485 -6.79 8.92 -16.39
CA LEU A 485 -6.94 8.92 -17.85
C LEU A 485 -6.23 7.69 -18.45
N GLN A 486 -5.06 7.30 -17.93
CA GLN A 486 -4.34 6.13 -18.45
C GLN A 486 -5.16 4.84 -18.27
N GLY A 487 -5.85 4.66 -17.12
CA GLY A 487 -6.73 3.52 -16.89
C GLY A 487 -7.87 3.43 -17.91
N ALA A 488 -8.47 4.58 -18.29
CA ALA A 488 -9.49 4.64 -19.33
C ALA A 488 -8.94 4.28 -20.72
N ILE A 489 -7.73 4.78 -21.07
CA ILE A 489 -7.03 4.46 -22.32
C ILE A 489 -6.73 2.96 -22.42
N ASP A 490 -6.22 2.37 -21.34
CA ASP A 490 -5.86 0.96 -21.28
C ASP A 490 -7.10 0.06 -21.36
N TYR A 491 -8.18 0.41 -20.65
CA TYR A 491 -9.44 -0.31 -20.75
C TYR A 491 -9.97 -0.34 -22.19
N CYS A 492 -9.99 0.81 -22.87
CA CYS A 492 -10.49 0.90 -24.25
C CYS A 492 -9.65 0.09 -25.23
N ALA A 493 -8.34 0.03 -25.03
CA ALA A 493 -7.42 -0.73 -25.87
C ALA A 493 -7.73 -2.22 -25.96
N VAL A 494 -8.33 -2.77 -24.90
CA VAL A 494 -8.59 -4.20 -24.73
C VAL A 494 -10.06 -4.53 -24.94
N ASN A 495 -10.97 -3.61 -24.59
CA ASN A 495 -12.41 -3.91 -24.49
C ASN A 495 -13.27 -3.22 -25.55
N ILE A 496 -12.75 -2.21 -26.25
CA ILE A 496 -13.50 -1.43 -27.23
C ILE A 496 -12.82 -1.55 -28.61
N ASP A 497 -13.61 -1.57 -29.68
CA ASP A 497 -13.07 -1.51 -31.04
C ASP A 497 -12.09 -0.33 -31.19
N LEU A 498 -10.88 -0.62 -31.64
CA LEU A 498 -9.77 0.35 -31.68
C LEU A 498 -10.09 1.58 -32.54
N ASN A 499 -10.99 1.46 -33.52
CA ASN A 499 -11.42 2.54 -34.40
C ASN A 499 -12.79 3.13 -34.01
N ALA A 500 -13.50 2.58 -33.03
CA ALA A 500 -14.74 3.19 -32.56
C ALA A 500 -14.49 4.57 -31.94
N GLN A 501 -15.50 5.44 -32.01
CA GLN A 501 -15.44 6.77 -31.40
C GLN A 501 -15.49 6.66 -29.87
N LYS A 502 -14.55 7.32 -29.19
CA LYS A 502 -14.40 7.32 -27.74
C LYS A 502 -14.30 8.75 -27.23
N ILE A 503 -15.07 9.10 -26.21
CA ILE A 503 -15.04 10.41 -25.55
C ILE A 503 -14.69 10.21 -24.08
N PHE A 504 -13.59 10.82 -23.65
CA PHE A 504 -13.11 10.81 -22.26
C PHE A 504 -13.39 12.17 -21.64
N GLN A 505 -14.44 12.25 -20.82
CA GLN A 505 -14.80 13.46 -20.08
C GLN A 505 -14.09 13.47 -18.73
N MET A 506 -13.24 14.46 -18.51
CA MET A 506 -12.49 14.65 -17.27
C MET A 506 -13.18 15.72 -16.42
N ASP A 507 -13.38 15.42 -15.13
CA ASP A 507 -13.80 16.42 -14.14
C ASP A 507 -12.61 17.31 -13.73
N ASP A 508 -12.89 18.50 -13.21
CA ASP A 508 -11.88 19.44 -12.71
C ASP A 508 -10.93 18.77 -11.70
N GLY A 509 -9.63 19.00 -11.86
CA GLY A 509 -8.59 18.38 -11.04
C GLY A 509 -7.20 18.37 -11.70
N ILE A 510 -6.20 18.08 -10.88
CA ILE A 510 -4.84 17.77 -11.33
C ILE A 510 -4.70 16.27 -11.40
N TYR A 511 -4.46 15.76 -12.60
CA TYR A 511 -4.24 14.35 -12.89
C TYR A 511 -2.74 14.12 -12.99
N GLN A 512 -2.12 13.69 -11.87
CA GLN A 512 -0.69 13.49 -11.79
C GLN A 512 -0.26 12.15 -12.40
N GLU A 513 -0.19 12.10 -13.73
CA GLU A 513 0.08 10.88 -14.48
C GLU A 513 0.86 11.11 -15.77
N MET A 514 1.59 10.07 -16.19
CA MET A 514 2.24 9.99 -17.49
C MET A 514 1.35 9.17 -18.42
N ILE A 515 1.04 9.71 -19.59
CA ILE A 515 0.13 9.12 -20.56
C ILE A 515 0.89 8.47 -21.71
N TYR A 516 0.47 7.27 -22.08
CA TYR A 516 0.90 6.55 -23.27
C TYR A 516 -0.32 6.06 -24.05
N LEU A 517 -0.65 6.78 -25.13
CA LEU A 517 -1.74 6.43 -26.04
C LEU A 517 -1.15 5.89 -27.34
N ARG A 518 -1.45 4.62 -27.62
CA ARG A 518 -0.91 3.91 -28.78
C ARG A 518 -1.91 2.97 -29.44
N ASP A 519 -1.80 2.86 -30.77
CA ASP A 519 -2.52 1.94 -31.65
C ASP A 519 -4.04 1.93 -31.43
N GLN A 520 -4.62 3.10 -31.14
CA GLN A 520 -6.05 3.34 -30.97
C GLN A 520 -6.44 4.66 -31.62
N SER A 521 -7.63 4.73 -32.21
CA SER A 521 -8.08 5.88 -33.00
C SER A 521 -9.42 6.43 -32.53
N ASN A 522 -9.75 7.63 -33.03
CA ASN A 522 -11.02 8.32 -32.80
C ASN A 522 -11.31 8.61 -31.31
N ILE A 523 -10.32 9.14 -30.60
CA ILE A 523 -10.40 9.47 -29.17
C ILE A 523 -10.49 10.99 -29.00
N THR A 524 -11.47 11.46 -28.24
CA THR A 524 -11.57 12.87 -27.81
C THR A 524 -11.50 12.96 -26.28
N ILE A 525 -10.51 13.68 -25.76
CA ILE A 525 -10.30 13.93 -24.34
C ILE A 525 -10.76 15.35 -24.03
N LYS A 526 -11.75 15.49 -23.15
CA LYS A 526 -12.42 16.76 -22.85
C LYS A 526 -12.23 17.15 -21.41
N GLY A 527 -11.71 18.35 -21.19
CA GLY A 527 -11.74 19.03 -19.90
C GLY A 527 -12.97 19.93 -19.77
N ASN A 528 -12.78 21.08 -19.12
CA ASN A 528 -13.86 22.01 -18.79
C ASN A 528 -14.00 23.10 -19.88
N PRO A 529 -15.13 23.15 -20.60
CA PRO A 529 -15.30 24.06 -21.74
C PRO A 529 -15.28 25.55 -21.37
N ASN A 530 -15.47 25.90 -20.10
CA ASN A 530 -15.46 27.29 -19.63
C ASN A 530 -14.11 27.71 -19.05
N ASP A 531 -13.23 26.76 -18.75
CA ASP A 531 -11.94 27.01 -18.11
C ASP A 531 -10.93 25.91 -18.45
N ASN A 532 -10.04 26.18 -19.40
CA ASN A 532 -9.00 25.23 -19.79
C ASN A 532 -7.86 25.06 -18.78
N THR A 533 -7.92 25.73 -17.62
CA THR A 533 -7.02 25.53 -16.48
C THR A 533 -7.57 24.58 -15.43
N ALA A 534 -8.88 24.29 -15.47
CA ALA A 534 -9.55 23.50 -14.43
C ALA A 534 -9.20 22.01 -14.47
N VAL A 535 -8.81 21.48 -15.64
CA VAL A 535 -8.30 20.12 -15.84
C VAL A 535 -6.84 20.18 -16.26
N ASN A 536 -5.94 19.60 -15.48
CA ASN A 536 -4.50 19.60 -15.75
C ASN A 536 -3.92 18.17 -15.73
N ILE A 537 -3.48 17.69 -16.89
CA ILE A 537 -2.69 16.46 -17.01
C ILE A 537 -1.24 16.84 -16.76
N GLN A 538 -0.69 16.43 -15.62
CA GLN A 538 0.56 16.96 -15.11
C GLN A 538 1.52 15.86 -14.64
N TYR A 539 2.82 16.02 -14.89
CA TYR A 539 3.85 15.24 -14.20
C TYR A 539 5.20 15.98 -14.21
N ASP A 540 6.06 15.79 -13.21
CA ASP A 540 7.43 16.32 -13.20
C ASP A 540 8.41 15.30 -13.79
N ASN A 541 8.42 15.19 -15.11
CA ASN A 541 9.32 14.29 -15.83
C ASN A 541 10.42 15.07 -16.57
N SER A 542 11.60 14.51 -16.70
CA SER A 542 12.71 15.17 -17.40
C SER A 542 13.69 14.18 -17.97
N ASN A 543 14.63 14.68 -18.77
CA ASN A 543 15.70 13.85 -19.31
C ASN A 543 16.60 13.21 -18.23
N ASP A 544 16.66 13.80 -17.04
CA ASP A 544 17.43 13.26 -15.92
C ASP A 544 16.69 12.13 -15.18
N ILE A 545 15.36 12.05 -15.33
CA ILE A 545 14.50 11.04 -14.69
C ILE A 545 14.20 9.89 -15.66
N ASN A 546 13.68 10.22 -16.84
CA ASN A 546 13.32 9.25 -17.88
C ASN A 546 13.90 9.70 -19.23
N GLY A 547 15.20 9.51 -19.41
CA GLY A 547 15.94 10.04 -20.56
C GLY A 547 15.37 9.69 -21.93
N GLY A 548 15.57 10.61 -22.88
CA GLY A 548 15.22 10.40 -24.29
C GLY A 548 13.76 10.67 -24.66
N ILE A 549 13.43 10.34 -25.90
CA ILE A 549 12.08 10.47 -26.51
C ILE A 549 11.39 9.10 -26.65
N GLY A 550 11.82 8.10 -25.87
CA GLY A 550 11.51 6.68 -26.04
C GLY A 550 10.04 6.38 -26.34
N GLY A 551 9.81 5.55 -27.38
CA GLY A 551 8.47 5.27 -27.92
C GLY A 551 7.80 3.98 -27.39
N GLY A 552 8.24 3.52 -26.23
CA GLY A 552 7.90 2.22 -25.67
C GLY A 552 8.83 1.10 -26.14
N THR A 553 8.68 -0.06 -25.51
CA THR A 553 9.54 -1.22 -25.67
C THR A 553 8.75 -2.51 -25.53
N ASN A 554 9.31 -3.61 -26.04
CA ASN A 554 8.71 -4.92 -25.85
C ASN A 554 9.14 -5.51 -24.50
N ILE A 555 8.29 -5.31 -23.49
CA ILE A 555 8.44 -5.87 -22.15
C ILE A 555 7.08 -6.41 -21.70
N ASP A 556 7.07 -7.49 -20.91
CA ASP A 556 5.86 -7.98 -20.28
C ASP A 556 5.31 -6.92 -19.31
N GLN A 557 3.98 -6.81 -19.23
CA GLN A 557 3.33 -5.82 -18.38
C GLN A 557 3.61 -6.03 -16.89
N PHE A 558 3.69 -7.30 -16.50
CA PHE A 558 3.89 -7.73 -15.12
C PHE A 558 5.27 -8.35 -14.96
N ALA A 559 6.24 -7.88 -15.77
CA ALA A 559 7.63 -8.30 -15.67
C ALA A 559 8.10 -8.18 -14.21
N PRO A 560 8.72 -9.22 -13.64
CA PRO A 560 9.16 -9.17 -12.25
C PRO A 560 10.31 -8.17 -12.09
N THR A 561 10.49 -7.68 -10.87
CA THR A 561 11.70 -6.93 -10.49
C THR A 561 12.96 -7.74 -10.83
N GLY A 562 14.03 -7.04 -11.19
CA GLY A 562 15.25 -7.67 -11.72
C GLY A 562 15.21 -7.95 -13.23
N THR A 563 14.08 -7.75 -13.91
CA THR A 563 14.02 -7.84 -15.39
C THR A 563 14.85 -6.72 -16.02
N VAL A 564 15.67 -7.04 -17.03
CA VAL A 564 16.43 -6.03 -17.78
C VAL A 564 15.46 -5.12 -18.54
N VAL A 565 15.56 -3.81 -18.31
CA VAL A 565 14.79 -2.80 -19.03
C VAL A 565 15.39 -2.62 -20.42
N PRO A 566 14.68 -2.98 -21.51
CA PRO A 566 15.29 -2.93 -22.84
C PRO A 566 15.53 -1.50 -23.31
N SER A 567 14.61 -0.58 -22.99
CA SER A 567 14.79 0.86 -23.25
C SER A 567 13.91 1.73 -22.36
N SER A 568 14.37 2.95 -22.07
CA SER A 568 13.57 4.00 -21.40
C SER A 568 12.29 4.36 -22.18
N GLY A 569 11.22 4.64 -21.44
CA GLY A 569 9.94 5.14 -21.93
C GLY A 569 9.90 6.65 -22.21
N GLY A 570 11.01 7.37 -22.03
CA GLY A 570 11.15 8.79 -22.40
C GLY A 570 10.53 9.79 -21.42
N ARG A 571 10.83 11.07 -21.65
CA ARG A 571 10.59 12.17 -20.68
C ARG A 571 9.27 12.93 -20.82
N SER A 572 8.48 12.65 -21.85
CA SER A 572 7.25 13.41 -22.12
C SER A 572 6.13 13.06 -21.14
N VAL A 573 5.32 14.02 -20.71
CA VAL A 573 4.14 13.71 -19.88
C VAL A 573 3.11 12.93 -20.70
N VAL A 574 2.77 13.41 -21.90
CA VAL A 574 1.82 12.74 -22.80
C VAL A 574 2.51 12.30 -24.09
N ILE A 575 2.44 11.00 -24.41
CA ILE A 575 2.91 10.44 -25.67
C ILE A 575 1.74 9.91 -26.50
N LEU A 576 1.60 10.41 -27.72
CA LEU A 576 0.68 9.89 -28.75
C LEU A 576 1.47 9.18 -29.83
N GLN A 577 1.27 7.88 -30.02
CA GLN A 577 2.13 7.09 -30.89
C GLN A 577 1.45 5.94 -31.62
N GLY A 578 2.23 5.26 -32.46
CA GLY A 578 1.82 4.08 -33.21
C GLY A 578 0.84 4.42 -34.34
N ASN A 579 -0.02 3.49 -34.66
CA ASN A 579 -1.02 3.58 -35.72
C ASN A 579 -2.28 4.37 -35.31
N SER A 580 -2.18 5.22 -34.29
CA SER A 580 -3.28 6.04 -33.79
C SER A 580 -3.60 7.18 -34.76
N GLU A 581 -4.88 7.43 -35.04
CA GLU A 581 -5.36 8.59 -35.79
C GLU A 581 -6.60 9.21 -35.14
N HIS A 582 -6.85 10.48 -35.45
CA HIS A 582 -7.97 11.25 -34.92
C HIS A 582 -7.98 11.35 -33.38
N ILE A 583 -6.83 11.73 -32.81
CA ILE A 583 -6.71 11.98 -31.37
C ILE A 583 -6.93 13.47 -31.08
N ARG A 584 -7.88 13.79 -30.21
CA ARG A 584 -8.30 15.15 -29.96
C ARG A 584 -8.30 15.51 -28.48
N PHE A 585 -7.80 16.68 -28.13
CA PHE A 585 -7.89 17.27 -26.78
C PHE A 585 -8.69 18.57 -26.84
N GLU A 586 -9.59 18.78 -25.89
CA GLU A 586 -10.43 19.97 -25.80
C GLU A 586 -10.41 20.54 -24.37
N ASN A 587 -10.15 21.85 -24.25
CA ASN A 587 -10.38 22.64 -23.03
C ASN A 587 -9.65 22.11 -21.77
N LEU A 588 -8.35 21.82 -21.89
CA LEU A 588 -7.54 21.34 -20.76
C LEU A 588 -6.08 21.83 -20.84
N THR A 589 -5.34 21.59 -19.77
CA THR A 589 -3.91 21.84 -19.68
C THR A 589 -3.14 20.52 -19.72
N ILE A 590 -2.05 20.50 -20.49
CA ILE A 590 -1.00 19.48 -20.43
C ILE A 590 0.28 20.17 -19.97
N GLU A 591 0.80 19.75 -18.83
CA GLU A 591 1.93 20.41 -18.18
C GLU A 591 3.03 19.42 -17.82
N ASN A 592 4.28 19.76 -18.17
CA ASN A 592 5.43 19.18 -17.50
C ASN A 592 5.85 20.07 -16.33
N ALA A 593 5.50 19.63 -15.12
CA ALA A 593 5.73 20.36 -13.88
C ALA A 593 7.22 20.52 -13.54
N TYR A 594 8.10 19.66 -14.08
CA TYR A 594 9.54 19.76 -13.86
C TYR A 594 10.04 21.14 -14.29
N GLY A 595 9.64 21.54 -15.50
CA GLY A 595 9.84 22.89 -15.98
C GLY A 595 8.90 23.85 -15.26
N TRP A 596 7.61 23.79 -15.58
CA TRP A 596 6.68 24.89 -15.34
C TRP A 596 6.46 25.21 -13.85
N THR A 597 5.89 24.27 -13.09
CA THR A 597 5.58 24.45 -11.66
C THR A 597 6.82 24.49 -10.77
N LEU A 598 7.83 23.65 -11.05
CA LEU A 598 9.02 23.52 -10.20
C LEU A 598 10.17 24.48 -10.58
N GLY A 599 10.11 25.12 -11.75
CA GLY A 599 11.12 26.06 -12.22
C GLY A 599 12.49 25.43 -12.50
N LYS A 600 12.56 24.11 -12.74
CA LYS A 600 13.83 23.42 -12.99
C LYS A 600 14.26 23.56 -14.45
N ASN A 601 15.58 23.53 -14.65
CA ASN A 601 16.20 23.55 -15.97
C ASN A 601 16.46 22.13 -16.47
N GLY A 602 16.33 21.91 -17.77
CA GLY A 602 16.54 20.62 -18.44
C GLY A 602 15.38 20.29 -19.39
N GLN A 603 15.59 19.35 -20.31
CA GLN A 603 14.57 18.95 -21.28
C GLN A 603 13.41 18.25 -20.59
N ALA A 604 12.18 18.71 -20.85
CA ALA A 604 10.98 18.27 -20.15
C ALA A 604 9.71 18.50 -21.00
N GLU A 605 9.43 17.61 -21.94
CA GLU A 605 8.27 17.67 -22.83
C GLU A 605 6.97 17.53 -22.04
N ALA A 606 6.01 18.41 -22.31
CA ALA A 606 4.63 18.21 -21.90
C ALA A 606 3.92 17.24 -22.86
N LEU A 607 4.14 17.41 -24.17
CA LEU A 607 3.45 16.63 -25.20
C LEU A 607 4.40 16.19 -26.31
N PHE A 608 4.39 14.89 -26.60
CA PHE A 608 5.04 14.27 -27.75
C PHE A 608 4.01 13.60 -28.66
N ILE A 609 3.95 14.04 -29.91
CA ILE A 609 3.06 13.51 -30.95
C ILE A 609 3.87 12.83 -32.04
N ASP A 610 3.73 11.52 -32.17
CA ASP A 610 4.31 10.71 -33.25
C ASP A 610 3.30 9.64 -33.71
N ASN A 611 2.08 10.12 -33.98
CA ASN A 611 0.99 9.36 -34.57
C ASN A 611 0.59 9.96 -35.94
N LYS A 612 -0.53 9.51 -36.53
CA LYS A 612 -0.97 9.99 -37.85
C LYS A 612 -1.64 11.36 -37.82
N SER A 613 -2.52 11.61 -36.85
CA SER A 613 -3.25 12.88 -36.74
C SER A 613 -3.66 13.21 -35.31
N ALA A 614 -3.47 14.48 -34.93
CA ALA A 614 -3.86 15.01 -33.62
C ALA A 614 -4.42 16.43 -33.72
N ALA A 615 -5.40 16.76 -32.88
CA ALA A 615 -5.98 18.10 -32.76
C ALA A 615 -6.06 18.54 -31.29
N LEU A 616 -5.67 19.78 -30.99
CA LEU A 616 -5.78 20.37 -29.67
C LEU A 616 -6.54 21.69 -29.78
N LEU A 617 -7.66 21.80 -29.08
CA LEU A 617 -8.55 22.96 -29.15
C LEU A 617 -8.71 23.59 -27.78
N ASN A 618 -8.47 24.90 -27.71
CA ASN A 618 -8.55 25.67 -26.47
C ASN A 618 -7.71 25.02 -25.35
N CYS A 619 -6.53 24.48 -25.68
CA CYS A 619 -5.67 23.78 -24.74
C CYS A 619 -4.47 24.63 -24.32
N ARG A 620 -3.89 24.29 -23.17
CA ARG A 620 -2.63 24.88 -22.68
C ARG A 620 -1.55 23.81 -22.69
N ILE A 621 -0.36 24.12 -23.22
CA ILE A 621 0.79 23.20 -23.24
C ILE A 621 1.97 23.91 -22.61
N LEU A 622 2.41 23.44 -21.44
CA LEU A 622 3.26 24.20 -20.52
C LEU A 622 4.51 23.43 -20.10
N SER A 623 5.69 24.01 -20.32
CA SER A 623 6.97 23.60 -19.74
C SER A 623 7.99 24.74 -19.90
N TYR A 624 9.29 24.45 -19.84
CA TYR A 624 10.35 25.37 -20.26
C TYR A 624 11.07 24.82 -21.49
N GLN A 625 12.06 23.94 -21.30
CA GLN A 625 12.81 23.39 -22.43
C GLN A 625 12.10 22.18 -23.04
N ASP A 626 12.05 22.12 -24.37
CA ASP A 626 11.44 21.03 -25.14
C ASP A 626 9.93 20.85 -24.91
N THR A 627 9.19 21.92 -24.61
CA THR A 627 7.75 21.85 -24.21
C THR A 627 6.86 20.97 -25.10
N LEU A 628 6.94 21.16 -26.42
CA LEU A 628 6.10 20.47 -27.41
C LEU A 628 6.96 19.84 -28.52
N LEU A 629 6.77 18.52 -28.71
CA LEU A 629 7.40 17.74 -29.76
C LEU A 629 6.33 17.20 -30.74
N PRO A 630 5.96 17.91 -31.81
CA PRO A 630 5.16 17.34 -32.90
C PRO A 630 6.11 16.60 -33.86
N GLY A 631 6.43 15.34 -33.53
CA GLY A 631 7.40 14.49 -34.22
C GLY A 631 6.88 13.80 -35.49
N GLY A 632 5.56 13.63 -35.63
CA GLY A 632 4.95 12.92 -36.75
C GLY A 632 3.58 13.46 -37.17
N GLY A 633 3.08 12.96 -38.30
CA GLY A 633 1.67 13.16 -38.72
C GLY A 633 1.23 14.58 -39.06
N TYR A 634 -0.09 14.77 -39.01
CA TYR A 634 -0.79 16.05 -39.20
C TYR A 634 -1.32 16.53 -37.85
N ASN A 635 -0.88 17.70 -37.43
CA ASN A 635 -1.20 18.26 -36.12
C ASN A 635 -1.90 19.60 -36.29
N TRP A 636 -2.95 19.83 -35.53
CA TRP A 636 -3.67 21.10 -35.51
C TRP A 636 -3.86 21.60 -34.08
N PHE A 637 -3.40 22.82 -33.81
CA PHE A 637 -3.58 23.50 -32.53
C PHE A 637 -4.43 24.73 -32.81
N TYR A 638 -5.59 24.83 -32.19
CA TYR A 638 -6.52 25.94 -32.39
C TYR A 638 -6.87 26.62 -31.09
N ASN A 639 -6.71 27.95 -31.05
CA ASN A 639 -6.96 28.75 -29.85
C ASN A 639 -6.17 28.24 -28.63
N CYS A 640 -4.95 27.74 -28.83
CA CYS A 640 -4.12 27.17 -27.78
C CYS A 640 -3.12 28.18 -27.21
N TYR A 641 -2.74 27.99 -25.95
CA TYR A 641 -1.65 28.71 -25.30
C TYR A 641 -0.48 27.75 -25.07
N ILE A 642 0.65 28.00 -25.73
CA ILE A 642 1.86 27.18 -25.62
C ILE A 642 2.95 28.04 -24.99
N ALA A 643 3.47 27.60 -23.85
CA ALA A 643 4.50 28.36 -23.15
C ALA A 643 5.75 27.55 -22.87
N GLY A 644 6.91 28.15 -23.15
CA GLY A 644 8.21 27.58 -22.86
C GLY A 644 9.38 28.48 -23.23
N ALA A 645 10.59 27.94 -23.16
CA ALA A 645 11.84 28.70 -23.26
C ALA A 645 12.76 28.21 -24.40
N THR A 646 13.63 27.25 -24.10
CA THR A 646 14.60 26.72 -25.07
C THR A 646 13.95 25.61 -25.88
N ASP A 647 14.04 25.68 -27.21
CA ASP A 647 13.50 24.67 -28.13
C ASP A 647 12.06 24.24 -27.80
N PHE A 648 11.24 25.18 -27.30
CA PHE A 648 9.96 24.84 -26.69
C PHE A 648 8.94 24.29 -27.69
N ILE A 649 9.19 24.52 -28.98
CA ILE A 649 8.57 23.76 -30.08
C ILE A 649 9.71 23.23 -30.95
N TRP A 650 9.79 21.91 -31.07
CA TRP A 650 10.83 21.24 -31.85
C TRP A 650 10.34 19.92 -32.43
N GLY A 651 10.97 19.42 -33.51
CA GLY A 651 10.54 18.17 -34.15
C GLY A 651 10.16 18.32 -35.62
N SER A 652 9.40 17.36 -36.17
CA SER A 652 9.27 17.14 -37.62
C SER A 652 7.93 16.54 -38.07
N GLY A 653 6.80 17.13 -37.69
CA GLY A 653 5.49 16.78 -38.22
C GLY A 653 5.37 17.08 -39.72
N LYS A 654 4.52 16.32 -40.44
CA LYS A 654 4.28 16.51 -41.89
C LYS A 654 3.60 17.85 -42.17
N VAL A 655 2.59 18.16 -41.36
CA VAL A 655 1.95 19.48 -41.24
C VAL A 655 1.71 19.71 -39.75
N VAL A 656 2.16 20.85 -39.24
CA VAL A 656 1.91 21.29 -37.86
C VAL A 656 1.30 22.68 -37.94
N LEU A 657 -0.03 22.76 -37.91
CA LEU A 657 -0.77 24.02 -38.01
C LEU A 657 -1.10 24.54 -36.61
N PHE A 658 -0.64 25.73 -36.29
CA PHE A 658 -1.10 26.53 -35.17
C PHE A 658 -2.00 27.63 -35.72
N GLU A 659 -3.20 27.74 -35.18
CA GLU A 659 -4.23 28.66 -35.66
C GLU A 659 -4.83 29.40 -34.46
N ASP A 660 -4.79 30.74 -34.51
CA ASP A 660 -5.28 31.60 -33.43
C ASP A 660 -4.63 31.29 -32.05
N CYS A 661 -3.39 30.78 -32.06
CA CYS A 661 -2.66 30.40 -30.85
C CYS A 661 -1.81 31.54 -30.28
N GLU A 662 -1.50 31.45 -28.99
CA GLU A 662 -0.44 32.25 -28.36
C GLU A 662 0.76 31.39 -28.00
N LEU A 663 1.94 31.80 -28.48
CA LEU A 663 3.23 31.19 -28.24
C LEU A 663 4.01 32.12 -27.31
N HIS A 664 4.08 31.77 -26.03
CA HIS A 664 4.57 32.64 -24.99
C HIS A 664 5.91 32.17 -24.42
N ALA A 665 6.90 33.05 -24.39
CA ALA A 665 8.10 32.81 -23.60
C ALA A 665 8.03 33.49 -22.24
N PRO A 666 8.17 32.75 -21.13
CA PRO A 666 8.06 33.32 -19.79
C PRO A 666 9.07 34.44 -19.49
N THR A 667 8.71 35.28 -18.51
CA THR A 667 9.65 36.22 -17.89
C THR A 667 10.86 35.43 -17.42
N GLY A 668 12.06 35.88 -17.75
CA GLY A 668 13.26 35.17 -17.30
C GLY A 668 13.97 34.36 -18.39
N THR A 669 13.33 34.16 -19.55
CA THR A 669 13.76 33.10 -20.47
C THR A 669 14.09 33.57 -21.88
N ARG A 670 14.88 32.76 -22.60
CA ARG A 670 14.96 32.87 -24.06
C ARG A 670 13.71 32.25 -24.67
N ALA A 671 13.27 32.75 -25.82
CA ALA A 671 12.16 32.19 -26.59
C ALA A 671 12.70 31.58 -27.88
N VAL A 672 12.99 30.27 -27.89
CA VAL A 672 13.64 29.61 -29.02
C VAL A 672 12.81 28.43 -29.51
N MET A 673 12.58 28.37 -30.82
CA MET A 673 12.02 27.22 -31.51
C MET A 673 13.08 26.56 -32.39
N GLN A 674 13.02 25.24 -32.53
CA GLN A 674 13.95 24.49 -33.38
C GLN A 674 13.19 23.53 -34.31
N ALA A 675 12.81 24.05 -35.48
CA ALA A 675 12.10 23.28 -36.48
C ALA A 675 13.05 22.30 -37.19
N ARG A 676 12.93 21.00 -36.92
CA ARG A 676 13.76 19.94 -37.52
C ARG A 676 13.04 19.29 -38.70
N VAL A 677 12.51 20.10 -39.61
CA VAL A 677 11.55 19.64 -40.63
C VAL A 677 12.24 18.77 -41.68
N LYS A 678 11.66 17.62 -42.01
CA LYS A 678 12.15 16.77 -43.10
C LYS A 678 11.85 17.41 -44.46
N ALA A 679 12.77 17.25 -45.41
CA ALA A 679 12.54 17.71 -46.79
C ALA A 679 11.23 17.13 -47.37
N GLY A 680 10.46 17.96 -48.07
CA GLY A 680 9.16 17.61 -48.65
C GLY A 680 7.96 17.71 -47.69
N TYR A 681 8.17 17.91 -46.39
CA TYR A 681 7.09 18.21 -45.46
C TYR A 681 6.74 19.70 -45.54
N LEU A 682 5.46 20.06 -45.35
CA LEU A 682 5.08 21.47 -45.25
C LEU A 682 5.65 22.09 -43.96
N GLY A 683 5.81 21.25 -42.93
CA GLY A 683 6.40 21.63 -41.66
C GLY A 683 5.43 22.45 -40.82
N TYR A 684 5.96 23.50 -40.20
CA TYR A 684 5.20 24.33 -39.27
C TYR A 684 4.52 25.48 -40.00
N VAL A 685 3.23 25.65 -39.74
CA VAL A 685 2.42 26.77 -40.22
C VAL A 685 1.79 27.44 -39.01
N PHE A 686 2.01 28.74 -38.85
CA PHE A 686 1.39 29.58 -37.85
C PHE A 686 0.46 30.54 -38.57
N ASP A 687 -0.82 30.52 -38.24
CA ASP A 687 -1.86 31.38 -38.83
C ASP A 687 -2.59 32.14 -37.73
N ARG A 688 -2.56 33.47 -37.80
CA ARG A 688 -3.13 34.39 -36.79
C ARG A 688 -2.61 34.16 -35.37
N CYS A 689 -1.42 33.60 -35.24
CA CYS A 689 -0.78 33.38 -33.94
C CYS A 689 -0.15 34.66 -33.37
N ARG A 690 -0.06 34.73 -32.04
CA ARG A 690 0.72 35.75 -31.32
C ARG A 690 1.98 35.13 -30.73
N PHE A 691 3.14 35.73 -30.97
CA PHE A 691 4.40 35.36 -30.34
C PHE A 691 4.73 36.40 -29.28
N THR A 692 4.55 36.05 -28.00
CA THR A 692 4.69 36.98 -26.86
C THR A 692 5.91 36.62 -26.02
N VAL A 693 6.41 37.58 -25.23
CA VAL A 693 7.53 37.39 -24.30
C VAL A 693 7.23 38.07 -22.97
N GLY A 694 7.66 37.46 -21.87
CA GLY A 694 7.69 38.08 -20.56
C GLY A 694 8.77 39.17 -20.46
N ALA A 695 8.71 39.97 -19.39
CA ALA A 695 9.61 41.10 -19.20
C ALA A 695 11.09 40.68 -19.09
N GLY A 696 12.01 41.52 -19.58
CA GLY A 696 13.44 41.43 -19.27
C GLY A 696 14.35 40.74 -20.30
N TYR A 697 13.93 40.51 -21.55
CA TYR A 697 14.67 39.64 -22.49
C TYR A 697 14.95 40.16 -23.90
N GLN A 698 16.11 39.77 -24.42
CA GLN A 698 16.40 39.59 -25.85
C GLN A 698 16.23 38.11 -26.16
N SER A 699 15.27 37.78 -27.03
CA SER A 699 14.93 36.40 -27.37
C SER A 699 15.12 36.14 -28.86
N THR A 700 15.57 34.94 -29.19
CA THR A 700 15.83 34.52 -30.57
C THR A 700 14.76 33.55 -31.03
N LEU A 701 13.86 33.96 -31.93
CA LEU A 701 12.69 33.13 -32.27
C LEU A 701 13.09 31.75 -32.83
N ILE A 702 14.02 31.70 -33.78
CA ILE A 702 14.38 30.48 -34.49
C ILE A 702 15.85 30.15 -34.26
N TYR A 703 16.13 28.94 -33.78
CA TYR A 703 17.44 28.31 -33.83
C TYR A 703 17.44 27.28 -34.96
N GLN A 704 18.39 27.40 -35.88
CA GLN A 704 18.31 26.75 -37.18
C GLN A 704 18.51 25.24 -37.12
N PHE A 705 17.81 24.53 -37.99
CA PHE A 705 18.07 23.14 -38.33
C PHE A 705 17.63 22.87 -39.76
N GLU A 706 18.56 22.53 -40.64
CA GLU A 706 18.29 22.38 -42.07
C GLU A 706 17.50 21.09 -42.35
N PRO A 707 16.42 21.11 -43.17
CA PRO A 707 15.70 22.26 -43.71
C PRO A 707 14.79 23.04 -42.73
N ASP A 708 14.81 24.37 -42.83
CA ASP A 708 13.97 25.29 -42.06
C ASP A 708 12.64 25.59 -42.78
N ASN A 709 11.69 24.64 -42.78
CA ASN A 709 10.36 24.86 -43.39
C ASN A 709 9.34 25.41 -42.38
N LEU A 710 9.23 26.73 -42.35
CA LEU A 710 8.41 27.51 -41.41
C LEU A 710 7.50 28.47 -42.19
N THR A 711 6.25 28.65 -41.77
CA THR A 711 5.31 29.56 -42.43
C THR A 711 4.56 30.39 -41.40
N PHE A 712 4.64 31.71 -41.52
CA PHE A 712 3.95 32.64 -40.63
C PHE A 712 2.94 33.45 -41.44
N LEU A 713 1.67 33.37 -41.06
CA LEU A 713 0.55 33.96 -41.77
C LEU A 713 -0.23 34.82 -40.77
N ASN A 714 -0.34 36.12 -41.05
CA ASN A 714 -1.11 37.06 -40.24
C ASN A 714 -0.72 37.04 -38.74
N CYS A 715 0.53 36.71 -38.42
CA CYS A 715 0.99 36.61 -37.04
C CYS A 715 1.37 37.98 -36.47
N THR A 716 1.24 38.14 -35.15
CA THR A 716 1.77 39.28 -34.41
C THR A 716 2.93 38.83 -33.54
N PHE A 717 4.06 39.54 -33.60
CA PHE A 717 5.28 39.22 -32.85
C PHE A 717 5.60 40.31 -31.82
N ALA A 718 6.10 39.93 -30.66
CA ALA A 718 6.73 40.87 -29.74
C ALA A 718 7.86 41.63 -30.42
N ASP A 719 8.02 42.91 -30.06
CA ASP A 719 8.96 43.83 -30.73
C ASP A 719 10.43 43.36 -30.71
N THR A 720 10.79 42.55 -29.72
CA THR A 720 12.14 41.99 -29.56
C THR A 720 12.54 40.99 -30.66
N TYR A 721 11.57 40.34 -31.30
CA TYR A 721 11.84 39.26 -32.25
C TYR A 721 12.37 39.74 -33.60
N GLY A 722 12.07 40.96 -34.04
CA GLY A 722 12.44 41.42 -35.39
C GLY A 722 13.95 41.33 -35.65
N GLN A 723 14.75 41.99 -34.80
CA GLN A 723 16.22 41.99 -34.91
C GLN A 723 16.86 40.64 -34.53
N ASN A 724 16.12 39.79 -33.82
CA ASN A 724 16.57 38.50 -33.31
C ASN A 724 15.76 37.34 -33.92
N PHE A 725 15.31 37.50 -35.16
CA PHE A 725 14.41 36.54 -35.79
C PHE A 725 15.07 35.15 -35.89
N VAL A 726 16.37 35.12 -36.17
CA VAL A 726 17.18 33.90 -36.25
C VAL A 726 18.47 34.08 -35.47
N GLY A 727 18.91 33.02 -34.79
CA GLY A 727 20.15 33.03 -34.00
C GLY A 727 21.36 33.45 -34.81
N GLU A 728 22.16 34.35 -34.24
CA GLU A 728 23.41 34.86 -34.83
C GLU A 728 23.21 35.53 -36.20
N ASN A 729 21.98 35.93 -36.57
CA ASN A 729 21.62 36.41 -37.90
C ASN A 729 22.04 35.47 -39.03
N LYS A 730 22.10 34.17 -38.73
CA LYS A 730 22.47 33.17 -39.72
C LYS A 730 21.35 33.04 -40.77
N PRO A 731 21.65 32.89 -42.07
CA PRO A 731 20.64 32.67 -43.12
C PRO A 731 19.95 31.31 -43.00
N LEU A 732 18.65 31.22 -43.33
CA LEU A 732 17.86 29.98 -43.29
C LEU A 732 18.10 29.10 -44.53
N VAL A 733 17.76 27.81 -44.42
CA VAL A 733 17.94 26.82 -45.50
C VAL A 733 16.60 26.19 -45.91
N PRO A 734 16.25 26.19 -47.21
CA PRO A 734 17.02 26.71 -48.35
C PRO A 734 17.13 28.24 -48.36
N ASN A 735 18.26 28.74 -48.85
CA ASN A 735 18.51 30.17 -49.00
C ASN A 735 17.68 30.83 -50.12
N GLN A 736 16.97 30.04 -50.92
CA GLN A 736 16.03 30.46 -51.95
C GLN A 736 14.68 29.76 -51.71
N PRO A 737 13.86 30.28 -50.77
CA PRO A 737 12.58 29.67 -50.43
C PRO A 737 11.58 29.73 -51.57
N THR A 738 10.77 28.69 -51.69
CA THR A 738 9.64 28.61 -52.62
C THR A 738 8.32 28.83 -51.87
N VAL A 739 7.19 28.73 -52.57
CA VAL A 739 5.87 28.74 -51.90
C VAL A 739 5.67 27.52 -50.98
N THR A 740 6.46 26.45 -51.16
CA THR A 740 6.27 25.17 -50.47
C THR A 740 7.47 24.75 -49.61
N GLU A 741 8.63 25.37 -49.80
CA GLU A 741 9.89 25.04 -49.11
C GLU A 741 10.56 26.29 -48.52
N GLY A 742 11.20 26.13 -47.36
CA GLY A 742 11.89 27.19 -46.64
C GLY A 742 10.96 28.05 -45.79
N CYS A 743 11.44 29.24 -45.38
CA CYS A 743 10.68 30.15 -44.53
C CYS A 743 9.80 31.09 -45.37
N LYS A 744 8.51 31.20 -45.01
CA LYS A 744 7.51 32.02 -45.70
C LYS A 744 6.78 32.94 -44.72
N MET A 745 6.44 34.15 -45.18
CA MET A 745 5.66 35.11 -44.41
C MET A 745 4.55 35.74 -45.26
N TYR A 746 3.42 36.05 -44.62
CA TYR A 746 2.34 36.84 -45.21
C TYR A 746 1.66 37.66 -44.11
N GLY A 747 1.50 38.98 -44.29
CA GLY A 747 0.67 39.81 -43.40
C GLY A 747 1.13 39.91 -41.94
N CYS A 748 2.40 39.59 -41.63
CA CYS A 748 2.90 39.59 -40.26
C CYS A 748 3.23 41.00 -39.74
N THR A 749 2.90 41.26 -38.48
CA THR A 749 3.16 42.54 -37.78
C THR A 749 3.91 42.32 -36.46
N ASN A 750 4.53 43.36 -35.91
CA ASN A 750 4.90 43.35 -34.49
C ASN A 750 3.83 44.01 -33.62
N GLU A 751 4.00 43.99 -32.29
CA GLU A 751 3.12 44.66 -31.33
C GLU A 751 2.99 46.17 -31.59
N SER A 752 4.06 46.79 -32.10
CA SER A 752 4.06 48.18 -32.58
C SER A 752 3.45 48.38 -33.98
N VAL A 753 2.71 47.40 -34.52
CA VAL A 753 2.00 47.37 -35.81
C VAL A 753 2.84 47.63 -37.06
N ALA A 754 4.17 47.57 -36.95
CA ALA A 754 5.08 47.60 -38.09
C ALA A 754 5.08 46.26 -38.84
N GLU A 755 5.28 46.29 -40.15
CA GLU A 755 5.42 45.08 -40.97
C GLU A 755 6.66 44.29 -40.53
N PHE A 756 6.43 43.09 -39.97
CA PHE A 756 7.48 42.32 -39.30
C PHE A 756 8.60 41.90 -40.27
N TYR A 757 8.25 41.59 -41.53
CA TYR A 757 9.20 41.24 -42.57
C TYR A 757 10.32 42.29 -42.74
N ASN A 758 9.99 43.58 -42.60
CA ASN A 758 10.96 44.67 -42.73
C ASN A 758 11.88 44.83 -41.50
N LEU A 759 11.50 44.28 -40.36
CA LEU A 759 12.28 44.30 -39.12
C LEU A 759 13.37 43.21 -39.09
N ILE A 760 13.23 42.18 -39.93
CA ILE A 760 14.21 41.09 -40.04
C ILE A 760 15.51 41.62 -40.67
N PRO A 761 16.69 41.29 -40.09
CA PRO A 761 17.99 41.63 -40.66
C PRO A 761 18.14 41.16 -42.11
N GLU A 762 18.73 42.00 -42.95
CA GLU A 762 18.79 41.79 -44.41
C GLU A 762 19.37 40.42 -44.81
N ALA A 763 20.42 39.97 -44.14
CA ALA A 763 21.07 38.68 -44.39
C ALA A 763 20.13 37.48 -44.19
N VAL A 764 19.20 37.58 -43.24
CA VAL A 764 18.20 36.55 -42.95
C VAL A 764 16.97 36.76 -43.83
N ARG A 765 16.52 38.01 -43.98
CA ARG A 765 15.35 38.39 -44.78
C ARG A 765 15.47 37.94 -46.24
N ALA A 766 16.68 37.94 -46.82
CA ALA A 766 16.93 37.42 -48.17
C ALA A 766 16.64 35.92 -48.33
N THR A 767 16.53 35.17 -47.22
CA THR A 767 16.18 33.74 -47.17
C THR A 767 14.74 33.48 -46.72
N VAL A 768 13.91 34.52 -46.63
CA VAL A 768 12.49 34.43 -46.29
C VAL A 768 11.67 34.88 -47.49
N ARG A 769 10.68 34.06 -47.90
CA ARG A 769 9.74 34.43 -48.96
C ARG A 769 8.62 35.31 -48.38
N ASN A 770 8.54 36.56 -48.82
CA ASN A 770 7.33 37.37 -48.61
C ASN A 770 6.28 36.98 -49.65
N LEU A 771 5.22 36.30 -49.22
CA LEU A 771 4.14 35.82 -50.09
C LEU A 771 3.28 37.00 -50.55
N ASN A 772 2.80 36.94 -51.79
CA ASN A 772 1.72 37.84 -52.22
C ASN A 772 0.34 37.22 -51.95
N GLU A 773 -0.71 38.02 -52.05
CA GLU A 773 -2.08 37.59 -51.79
C GLU A 773 -2.53 36.40 -52.66
N SER A 774 -2.13 36.35 -53.94
CA SER A 774 -2.48 35.22 -54.81
C SER A 774 -1.80 33.93 -54.37
N GLU A 775 -0.55 34.00 -53.93
CA GLU A 775 0.19 32.84 -53.41
C GLU A 775 -0.39 32.35 -52.09
N PHE A 776 -0.73 33.29 -51.19
CA PHE A 776 -1.42 33.00 -49.94
C PHE A 776 -2.76 32.30 -50.21
N ASN A 777 -3.65 32.92 -50.99
CA ASN A 777 -4.97 32.37 -51.27
C ASN A 777 -4.91 31.01 -51.97
N ALA A 778 -3.93 30.80 -52.86
CA ALA A 778 -3.77 29.54 -53.57
C ALA A 778 -3.35 28.39 -52.64
N ASN A 779 -2.43 28.63 -51.70
CA ASN A 779 -1.75 27.57 -50.95
C ASN A 779 -2.14 27.49 -49.46
N PHE A 780 -2.50 28.61 -48.83
CA PHE A 780 -2.64 28.76 -47.38
C PHE A 780 -3.96 29.40 -46.93
N GLY A 781 -4.79 29.88 -47.86
CA GLY A 781 -5.99 30.68 -47.55
C GLY A 781 -7.11 29.96 -46.79
N SER A 782 -6.96 28.69 -46.44
CA SER A 782 -7.87 27.99 -45.52
C SER A 782 -7.17 26.84 -44.80
N ARG A 783 -7.69 26.49 -43.62
CA ARG A 783 -7.27 25.31 -42.86
C ARG A 783 -7.31 24.04 -43.70
N GLU A 784 -8.40 23.81 -44.43
CA GLU A 784 -8.57 22.64 -45.30
C GLU A 784 -7.44 22.54 -46.34
N LYS A 785 -7.05 23.67 -46.97
CA LYS A 785 -5.92 23.68 -47.91
C LYS A 785 -4.61 23.27 -47.24
N ILE A 786 -4.30 23.85 -46.09
CA ILE A 786 -3.09 23.54 -45.33
C ILE A 786 -3.07 22.06 -44.91
N MET A 787 -4.17 21.58 -44.34
CA MET A 787 -4.29 20.23 -43.83
C MET A 787 -4.40 19.17 -44.93
N SER A 788 -4.80 19.54 -46.15
CA SER A 788 -4.81 18.66 -47.34
C SER A 788 -3.41 18.40 -47.94
N TRP A 789 -2.37 19.10 -47.45
CA TRP A 789 -1.02 19.02 -47.99
C TRP A 789 -0.51 17.58 -48.09
N GLY A 790 0.17 17.27 -49.20
CA GLY A 790 0.73 15.93 -49.41
C GLY A 790 -0.34 14.83 -49.51
N GLY A 791 -1.54 15.19 -49.95
CA GLY A 791 -2.64 14.27 -50.27
C GLY A 791 -3.41 13.76 -49.05
N ASN A 792 -3.49 14.53 -47.96
CA ASN A 792 -4.25 14.13 -46.79
C ASN A 792 -5.75 14.06 -47.09
N ALA A 793 -6.33 12.87 -47.08
CA ALA A 793 -7.76 12.68 -47.31
C ALA A 793 -8.62 13.16 -46.12
N ASP A 794 -8.03 13.23 -44.92
CA ASP A 794 -8.74 13.53 -43.68
C ASP A 794 -8.68 15.01 -43.28
N ALA A 795 -8.39 15.91 -44.23
CA ALA A 795 -8.31 17.35 -43.97
C ALA A 795 -9.60 17.92 -43.35
N SER A 796 -10.76 17.33 -43.67
CA SER A 796 -12.08 17.73 -43.14
C SER A 796 -12.30 17.35 -41.67
N TRP A 797 -11.50 16.43 -41.10
CA TRP A 797 -11.57 16.08 -39.68
C TRP A 797 -11.08 17.23 -38.78
N PHE A 798 -10.19 18.08 -39.30
CA PHE A 798 -9.65 19.24 -38.59
C PHE A 798 -10.65 20.41 -38.63
N GLN A 799 -11.71 20.30 -37.83
CA GLN A 799 -12.76 21.31 -37.71
C GLN A 799 -13.00 21.68 -36.24
N GLU A 800 -13.52 22.89 -36.03
CA GLU A 800 -13.81 23.44 -34.69
C GLU A 800 -14.80 22.59 -33.91
#